data_AF-A0A524ENQ7-F1
#
_entry.id   AF-A0A524ENQ7-F1
#
_cell.length_a   1.000
_cell.length_b   1.000
_cell.length_c   1.000
_cell.angle_alpha   90.00
_cell.angle_beta   90.00
_cell.angle_gamma   90.00
#
_symmetry.space_group_name_H-M   'P 1'
#
loop_
_entity.id
_entity.type
_entity.pdbx_description
1 polymer ?
#
loop_
_entity_poly.entity_id
_entity_poly.type
_entity_poly.pdbx_seq_one_letter_code
_entity_poly.pdbx_strand_id
1 'polypeptide(L)'
;MIQGVIVPSLTFFNKNFEIDGELNSILIRHILLNRAKAIYLFGTTGEGIFFSDKLDEKIEFINLVSAINDKIPILVGIFGNEIEAVANQIDNLGKKFPDLNFFLAPPFSKKLSMDELTLYFENILSSLSVTNHIYLYHNPEMFFGNEINLQIVHKLREFQNLRGIKDASNKINNYKAYIELLGEDFSVFCGEESKFSFFLQLIPIELRKFAGLVPSIGNLVNVCSSLYNAALEDNVLALTQLQEQLNDITTRIYDTKINEGKVQRGLKYAFLYLYKDILKIPIEDLNLVSPPFQRELDDTTKTRIEATINSLLNQKFIYQLYSLNKGEIYDLKDIIRIFSNIEVLQKQGKIKKIIGPLIAETNTIYRVNFENSELLFRFRTAKYFPYENLIKEKILFPLLDGTLYLHSSKLEDKINELVNTKTGSHIFTKQKPPVIPVGNLIYYDESKEKIPYLYSVLQYIQGKPLHNILEKNIIEDFNLELTTSKFLTLFKTLGDYLGKIHQIKFNSFYENIFEIGKKIDKTWLQIFNENLNLEIQEANKNKIDNIKEITDFFKDYEALIEEEDEPVLLHNDFHSKNIIVNDDAGSIKINGIIDFDNWGIGVRAQDFVKIKNWDLEFLNQPNLTKAFYQGYMKYHNVNKDFLKKIEIYSLFWYLKLNNQEMKLKRDSDKKKTFIHKFLESIS
;
A
#
# COMPACT_ATOMS: atom_id res chain seq x y z
N MET A 1 8.16 -18.46 13.92
CA MET A 1 7.57 -18.05 15.22
C MET A 1 6.88 -16.71 15.06
N ILE A 2 5.82 -16.46 15.83
CA ILE A 2 5.04 -15.21 15.78
C ILE A 2 5.73 -14.14 16.63
N GLN A 3 5.82 -12.92 16.11
CA GLN A 3 6.52 -11.81 16.74
C GLN A 3 5.69 -10.52 16.65
N GLY A 4 5.91 -9.59 17.58
CA GLY A 4 5.24 -8.29 17.58
C GLY A 4 3.86 -8.29 18.21
N VAL A 5 2.95 -7.50 17.62
CA VAL A 5 1.62 -7.24 18.17
C VAL A 5 0.59 -8.20 17.58
N ILE A 6 0.01 -9.02 18.46
CA ILE A 6 -1.05 -9.99 18.15
C ILE A 6 -2.37 -9.40 18.62
N VAL A 7 -3.28 -9.05 17.72
CA VAL A 7 -4.56 -8.45 18.13
C VAL A 7 -5.57 -9.55 18.48
N PRO A 8 -6.03 -9.66 19.75
CA PRO A 8 -7.11 -10.56 20.12
C PRO A 8 -8.43 -9.98 19.63
N SER A 9 -8.88 -10.43 18.45
CA SER A 9 -10.07 -9.91 17.77
C SER A 9 -11.30 -10.00 18.67
N LEU A 10 -12.11 -8.95 18.69
CA LEU A 10 -13.49 -9.04 19.14
C LEU A 10 -14.26 -10.04 18.27
N THR A 11 -15.43 -10.46 18.74
CA THR A 11 -16.38 -11.24 17.95
C THR A 11 -17.77 -10.62 18.08
N PHE A 12 -18.27 -10.01 17.01
CA PHE A 12 -19.61 -9.43 16.98
C PHE A 12 -20.67 -10.50 16.76
N PHE A 13 -21.85 -10.28 17.36
CA PHE A 13 -22.96 -11.21 17.32
C PHE A 13 -24.20 -10.56 16.73
N ASN A 14 -25.07 -11.36 16.12
CA ASN A 14 -26.45 -10.99 15.82
C ASN A 14 -27.35 -11.20 17.06
N LYS A 15 -28.64 -10.86 16.96
CA LYS A 15 -29.62 -11.00 18.06
C LYS A 15 -29.84 -12.44 18.53
N ASN A 16 -29.43 -13.45 17.74
CA ASN A 16 -29.49 -14.87 18.10
C ASN A 16 -28.19 -15.38 18.75
N PHE A 17 -27.21 -14.49 19.02
CA PHE A 17 -25.86 -14.85 19.48
C PHE A 17 -25.05 -15.70 18.50
N GLU A 18 -25.38 -15.62 17.21
CA GLU A 18 -24.57 -16.17 16.12
C GLU A 18 -23.57 -15.11 15.65
N ILE A 19 -22.46 -15.53 15.04
CA ILE A 19 -21.42 -14.63 14.55
C ILE A 19 -21.98 -13.71 13.45
N ASP A 20 -21.86 -12.40 13.64
CA ASP A 20 -22.23 -11.42 12.62
C ASP A 20 -21.12 -11.32 11.57
N GLY A 21 -21.31 -11.99 10.43
CA GLY A 21 -20.31 -12.01 9.36
C GLY A 21 -19.96 -10.63 8.79
N GLU A 22 -20.92 -9.70 8.72
CA GLU A 22 -20.69 -8.36 8.15
C GLU A 22 -19.85 -7.51 9.11
N LEU A 23 -20.28 -7.42 10.39
CA LEU A 23 -19.56 -6.66 11.41
C LEU A 23 -18.14 -7.19 11.63
N ASN A 24 -18.00 -8.51 11.73
CA ASN A 24 -16.67 -9.10 11.92
C ASN A 24 -15.79 -8.91 10.67
N SER A 25 -16.35 -8.91 9.45
CA SER A 25 -15.56 -8.58 8.24
C SER A 25 -15.01 -7.16 8.30
N ILE A 26 -15.80 -6.18 8.75
CA ILE A 26 -15.35 -4.80 8.94
C ILE A 26 -14.25 -4.74 10.01
N LEU A 27 -14.44 -5.40 11.14
CA LEU A 27 -13.45 -5.49 12.22
C LEU A 27 -12.12 -6.08 11.73
N ILE A 28 -12.14 -7.21 11.02
CA ILE A 28 -10.92 -7.85 10.54
C ILE A 28 -10.18 -6.93 9.56
N ARG A 29 -10.89 -6.27 8.64
CA ARG A 29 -10.28 -5.27 7.74
C ARG A 29 -9.70 -4.10 8.53
N HIS A 30 -10.37 -3.60 9.56
CA HIS A 30 -9.86 -2.55 10.45
C HIS A 30 -8.55 -2.97 11.14
N ILE A 31 -8.52 -4.18 11.72
CA ILE A 31 -7.33 -4.73 12.39
C ILE A 31 -6.15 -4.87 11.42
N LEU A 32 -6.40 -5.33 10.19
CA LEU A 32 -5.38 -5.44 9.14
C LEU A 32 -4.86 -4.07 8.70
N LEU A 33 -5.74 -3.08 8.52
CA LEU A 33 -5.35 -1.70 8.18
C LEU A 33 -4.51 -1.06 9.29
N ASN A 34 -4.80 -1.40 10.55
CA ASN A 34 -3.98 -1.03 11.70
C ASN A 34 -2.64 -1.80 11.78
N ARG A 35 -2.29 -2.60 10.77
CA ARG A 35 -0.99 -3.28 10.64
C ARG A 35 -0.69 -4.29 11.76
N ALA A 36 -1.71 -4.98 12.26
CA ALA A 36 -1.53 -6.11 13.16
C ALA A 36 -0.51 -7.12 12.58
N LYS A 37 0.30 -7.74 13.44
CA LYS A 37 1.29 -8.76 13.02
C LYS A 37 0.74 -10.17 13.04
N ALA A 38 -0.32 -10.40 13.82
CA ALA A 38 -1.12 -11.60 13.81
C ALA A 38 -2.52 -11.29 14.37
N ILE A 39 -3.50 -12.14 14.02
CA ILE A 39 -4.86 -12.07 14.54
C ILE A 39 -5.06 -13.23 15.51
N TYR A 40 -5.54 -12.94 16.71
CA TYR A 40 -5.93 -13.95 17.69
C TYR A 40 -7.46 -14.01 17.78
N LEU A 41 -8.05 -14.99 17.12
CA LEU A 41 -9.49 -15.27 17.15
C LEU A 41 -9.85 -16.06 18.40
N PHE A 42 -11.08 -15.85 18.87
CA PHE A 42 -11.61 -16.55 20.04
C PHE A 42 -10.71 -16.41 21.27
N GLY A 43 -10.06 -15.27 21.49
CA GLY A 43 -9.45 -14.99 22.80
C GLY A 43 -10.52 -14.72 23.86
N THR A 44 -10.12 -14.44 25.10
CA THR A 44 -11.08 -13.94 26.11
C THR A 44 -11.74 -12.64 25.67
N THR A 45 -10.98 -11.74 25.03
CA THR A 45 -11.48 -10.52 24.35
C THR A 45 -12.49 -10.83 23.24
N GLY A 46 -12.27 -11.91 22.49
CA GLY A 46 -13.21 -12.43 21.48
C GLY A 46 -14.26 -13.38 22.05
N GLU A 47 -14.40 -13.43 23.37
CA GLU A 47 -15.43 -14.23 24.07
C GLU A 47 -15.35 -15.74 23.79
N GLY A 48 -14.14 -16.25 23.55
CA GLY A 48 -13.89 -17.63 23.10
C GLY A 48 -14.38 -18.75 24.00
N ILE A 49 -14.61 -18.51 25.30
CA ILE A 49 -15.21 -19.51 26.22
C ILE A 49 -16.65 -19.81 25.81
N PHE A 50 -17.40 -18.81 25.32
CA PHE A 50 -18.74 -19.00 24.77
C PHE A 50 -18.76 -19.94 23.56
N PHE A 51 -17.61 -20.10 22.89
CA PHE A 51 -17.43 -20.98 21.73
C PHE A 51 -16.70 -22.28 22.07
N SER A 52 -16.52 -22.62 23.36
CA SER A 52 -15.72 -23.79 23.77
C SER A 52 -16.25 -25.11 23.19
N ASP A 53 -17.57 -25.26 23.05
CA ASP A 53 -18.29 -26.40 22.50
C ASP A 53 -18.83 -26.17 21.07
N LYS A 54 -18.52 -25.04 20.43
CA LYS A 54 -19.07 -24.60 19.13
C LYS A 54 -18.05 -24.71 18.00
N LEU A 55 -17.57 -25.92 17.72
CA LEU A 55 -16.53 -26.14 16.71
C LEU A 55 -16.93 -25.66 15.29
N ASP A 56 -18.17 -25.89 14.88
CA ASP A 56 -18.63 -25.51 13.54
C ASP A 56 -18.67 -23.98 13.35
N GLU A 57 -19.15 -23.23 14.35
CA GLU A 57 -19.11 -21.76 14.33
C GLU A 57 -17.67 -21.24 14.29
N LYS A 58 -16.73 -21.88 15.01
CA LYS A 58 -15.31 -21.56 14.92
C LYS A 58 -14.79 -21.75 13.50
N ILE A 59 -15.10 -22.87 12.86
CA ILE A 59 -14.68 -23.19 11.49
C ILE A 59 -15.24 -22.16 10.50
N GLU A 60 -16.52 -21.81 10.60
CA GLU A 60 -17.15 -20.82 9.73
C GLU A 60 -16.46 -19.47 9.85
N PHE A 61 -16.20 -19.02 11.09
CA PHE A 61 -15.55 -17.74 11.28
C PHE A 61 -14.11 -17.73 10.80
N ILE A 62 -13.35 -18.81 11.03
CA ILE A 62 -11.98 -18.95 10.51
C ILE A 62 -11.96 -18.88 8.98
N ASN A 63 -12.93 -19.51 8.29
CA ASN A 63 -13.04 -19.39 6.84
C ASN A 63 -13.28 -17.93 6.40
N LEU A 64 -14.18 -17.21 7.07
CA LEU A 64 -14.44 -15.80 6.80
C LEU A 64 -13.18 -14.95 6.98
N VAL A 65 -12.47 -15.13 8.11
CA VAL A 65 -11.24 -14.38 8.37
C VAL A 65 -10.16 -14.73 7.36
N SER A 66 -9.98 -16.01 7.02
CA SER A 66 -8.97 -16.47 6.05
C SER A 66 -9.24 -15.96 4.63
N ALA A 67 -10.51 -15.77 4.26
CA ALA A 67 -10.88 -15.17 2.97
C ALA A 67 -10.50 -13.68 2.88
N ILE A 68 -10.38 -12.99 4.01
CA ILE A 68 -10.02 -11.56 4.11
C ILE A 68 -8.52 -11.37 4.35
N ASN A 69 -7.91 -12.27 5.12
CA ASN A 69 -6.52 -12.22 5.58
C ASN A 69 -5.64 -13.21 4.78
N ASP A 70 -4.82 -12.69 3.88
CA ASP A 70 -3.92 -13.47 3.03
C ASP A 70 -2.44 -13.47 3.50
N LYS A 71 -2.11 -12.81 4.63
CA LYS A 71 -0.72 -12.39 4.89
C LYS A 71 -0.17 -12.59 6.29
N ILE A 72 -1.03 -12.60 7.32
CA ILE A 72 -0.54 -12.65 8.71
C ILE A 72 -1.05 -13.89 9.46
N PRO A 73 -0.27 -14.45 10.40
CA PRO A 73 -0.67 -15.64 11.16
C PRO A 73 -2.01 -15.45 11.88
N ILE A 74 -2.80 -16.51 11.91
CA ILE A 74 -4.02 -16.60 12.70
C ILE A 74 -3.78 -17.55 13.88
N LEU A 75 -4.12 -17.07 15.07
CA LEU A 75 -4.13 -17.84 16.31
C LEU A 75 -5.58 -18.05 16.75
N VAL A 76 -5.88 -19.22 17.30
CA VAL A 76 -7.22 -19.57 17.78
C VAL A 76 -7.17 -19.95 19.26
N GLY A 77 -8.11 -19.41 20.04
CA GLY A 77 -8.24 -19.73 21.44
C GLY A 77 -8.95 -21.06 21.66
N ILE A 78 -8.31 -21.91 22.45
CA ILE A 78 -8.77 -23.23 22.80
C ILE A 78 -9.06 -23.26 24.30
N PHE A 79 -10.31 -23.53 24.63
CA PHE A 79 -10.82 -23.65 25.99
C PHE A 79 -11.63 -24.93 26.09
N GLY A 80 -11.47 -25.64 27.19
CA GLY A 80 -12.30 -26.78 27.54
C GLY A 80 -11.91 -27.29 28.92
N ASN A 81 -12.74 -28.17 29.47
CA ASN A 81 -12.47 -28.81 30.75
C ASN A 81 -12.04 -30.27 30.58
N GLU A 82 -12.49 -30.92 29.50
CA GLU A 82 -12.21 -32.32 29.18
C GLU A 82 -11.07 -32.43 28.17
N ILE A 83 -10.04 -33.20 28.53
CA ILE A 83 -8.81 -33.38 27.74
C ILE A 83 -9.12 -33.83 26.30
N GLU A 84 -9.97 -34.84 26.14
CA GLU A 84 -10.32 -35.41 24.84
C GLU A 84 -11.03 -34.39 23.95
N ALA A 85 -11.99 -33.64 24.51
CA ALA A 85 -12.70 -32.61 23.76
C ALA A 85 -11.76 -31.49 23.29
N VAL A 86 -10.81 -31.09 24.14
CA VAL A 86 -9.80 -30.07 23.80
C VAL A 86 -8.84 -30.56 22.73
N ALA A 87 -8.31 -31.78 22.86
CA ALA A 87 -7.44 -32.39 21.86
C ALA A 87 -8.16 -32.51 20.50
N ASN A 88 -9.40 -33.00 20.50
CA ASN A 88 -10.22 -33.11 19.29
C ASN A 88 -10.48 -31.74 18.65
N GLN A 89 -10.71 -30.69 19.43
CA GLN A 89 -10.88 -29.33 18.90
C GLN A 89 -9.62 -28.86 18.17
N ILE A 90 -8.43 -29.04 18.77
CA ILE A 90 -7.15 -28.67 18.15
C ILE A 90 -6.91 -29.48 16.87
N ASP A 91 -7.07 -30.80 16.94
CA ASP A 91 -6.82 -31.69 15.81
C ASP A 91 -7.74 -31.41 14.63
N ASN A 92 -9.03 -31.21 14.87
CA ASN A 92 -10.00 -30.92 13.82
C ASN A 92 -9.71 -29.58 13.14
N LEU A 93 -9.38 -28.54 13.92
CA LEU A 93 -9.01 -27.24 13.37
C LEU A 93 -7.68 -27.30 12.63
N GLY A 94 -6.65 -27.93 13.21
CA GLY A 94 -5.31 -28.01 12.62
C GLY A 94 -5.27 -28.83 11.33
N LYS A 95 -6.03 -29.93 11.25
CA LYS A 95 -6.18 -30.73 10.02
C LYS A 95 -6.87 -29.93 8.91
N LYS A 96 -7.88 -29.13 9.26
CA LYS A 96 -8.61 -28.31 8.29
C LYS A 96 -7.84 -27.07 7.86
N PHE A 97 -7.04 -26.50 8.76
CA PHE A 97 -6.29 -25.27 8.56
C PHE A 97 -4.84 -25.44 9.05
N PRO A 98 -3.95 -25.99 8.21
CA PRO A 98 -2.57 -26.31 8.60
C PRO A 98 -1.74 -25.12 9.08
N ASP A 99 -2.08 -23.90 8.65
CA ASP A 99 -1.33 -22.68 8.99
C ASP A 99 -1.77 -22.02 10.31
N LEU A 100 -2.79 -22.56 11.00
CA LEU A 100 -3.23 -22.03 12.28
C LEU A 100 -2.22 -22.28 13.39
N ASN A 101 -2.29 -21.45 14.42
CA ASN A 101 -1.64 -21.71 15.70
C ASN A 101 -2.66 -21.59 16.82
N PHE A 102 -2.37 -22.10 18.02
CA PHE A 102 -3.36 -22.19 19.09
C PHE A 102 -2.88 -21.59 20.39
N PHE A 103 -3.75 -20.85 21.07
CA PHE A 103 -3.58 -20.53 22.49
C PHE A 103 -4.37 -21.52 23.33
N LEU A 104 -3.68 -22.33 24.12
CA LEU A 104 -4.27 -23.36 24.97
C LEU A 104 -4.38 -22.88 26.42
N ALA A 105 -5.61 -22.75 26.91
CA ALA A 105 -5.89 -22.33 28.28
C ALA A 105 -6.02 -23.51 29.27
N PRO A 106 -5.80 -23.28 30.58
CA PRO A 106 -6.24 -24.18 31.64
C PRO A 106 -7.77 -24.43 31.60
N PRO A 107 -8.26 -25.47 32.31
CA PRO A 107 -9.70 -25.62 32.53
C PRO A 107 -10.27 -24.40 33.24
N PHE A 108 -11.49 -24.03 32.87
CA PHE A 108 -12.17 -22.82 33.33
C PHE A 108 -13.37 -23.12 34.23
N SER A 109 -13.44 -24.30 34.84
CA SER A 109 -14.50 -24.68 35.78
C SER A 109 -14.01 -25.02 37.19
N LYS A 110 -12.70 -25.27 37.36
CA LYS A 110 -12.10 -25.65 38.64
C LYS A 110 -10.62 -25.28 38.71
N LYS A 111 -10.15 -25.09 39.94
CA LYS A 111 -8.72 -25.02 40.25
C LYS A 111 -8.14 -26.43 40.31
N LEU A 112 -7.00 -26.64 39.68
CA LEU A 112 -6.21 -27.85 39.77
C LEU A 112 -4.98 -27.64 40.66
N SER A 113 -4.48 -28.72 41.24
CA SER A 113 -3.11 -28.75 41.77
C SER A 113 -2.10 -28.63 40.63
N MET A 114 -0.84 -28.32 40.97
CA MET A 114 0.24 -28.20 39.99
C MET A 114 0.42 -29.48 39.18
N ASP A 115 0.36 -30.65 39.83
CA ASP A 115 0.55 -31.96 39.19
C ASP A 115 -0.63 -32.29 38.26
N GLU A 116 -1.86 -32.03 38.69
CA GLU A 116 -3.05 -32.22 37.86
C GLU A 116 -3.08 -31.28 36.65
N LEU A 117 -2.67 -30.02 36.83
CA LEU A 117 -2.58 -29.05 35.74
C LEU A 117 -1.49 -29.42 34.73
N THR A 118 -0.37 -29.95 35.22
CA THR A 118 0.71 -30.47 34.37
C THR A 118 0.19 -31.64 33.54
N LEU A 119 -0.45 -32.61 34.19
CA LEU A 119 -1.01 -33.79 33.54
C LEU A 119 -2.10 -33.42 32.51
N TYR A 120 -2.90 -32.40 32.81
CA TYR A 120 -3.91 -31.88 31.88
C TYR A 120 -3.28 -31.43 30.56
N PHE A 121 -2.25 -30.57 30.61
CA PHE A 121 -1.58 -30.12 29.38
C PHE A 121 -0.78 -31.23 28.70
N GLU A 122 -0.08 -32.07 29.46
CA GLU A 122 0.72 -33.19 28.95
C GLU A 122 -0.14 -34.20 28.18
N ASN A 123 -1.31 -34.56 28.72
CA ASN A 123 -2.25 -35.46 28.07
C ASN A 123 -2.85 -34.85 26.80
N ILE A 124 -3.12 -33.54 26.78
CA ILE A 124 -3.58 -32.86 25.56
C ILE A 124 -2.48 -32.91 24.51
N LEU A 125 -1.27 -32.41 24.84
CA LEU A 125 -0.17 -32.29 23.89
C LEU A 125 0.29 -33.64 23.32
N SER A 126 0.32 -34.69 24.14
CA SER A 126 0.65 -36.06 23.71
C SER A 126 -0.41 -36.72 22.83
N SER A 127 -1.65 -36.24 22.87
CA SER A 127 -2.76 -36.78 22.07
C SER A 127 -2.92 -36.09 20.71
N LEU A 128 -2.20 -34.99 20.44
CA LEU A 128 -2.32 -34.24 19.19
C LEU A 128 -1.66 -34.98 18.03
N SER A 129 -2.34 -35.04 16.89
CA SER A 129 -1.79 -35.58 15.63
C SER A 129 -1.28 -34.50 14.67
N VAL A 130 -1.52 -33.22 15.01
CA VAL A 130 -1.15 -32.06 14.19
C VAL A 130 0.14 -31.37 14.67
N THR A 131 0.84 -30.70 13.76
CA THR A 131 2.11 -30.02 14.03
C THR A 131 1.97 -28.51 14.25
N ASN A 132 0.74 -27.99 14.29
CA ASN A 132 0.46 -26.58 14.56
C ASN A 132 1.12 -26.13 15.88
N HIS A 133 1.61 -24.89 15.93
CA HIS A 133 2.23 -24.41 17.15
C HIS A 133 1.18 -24.14 18.24
N ILE A 134 1.50 -24.58 19.45
CA ILE A 134 0.72 -24.39 20.66
C ILE A 134 1.43 -23.38 21.57
N TYR A 135 0.65 -22.45 22.10
CA TYR A 135 1.07 -21.44 23.05
C TYR A 135 0.21 -21.56 24.30
N LEU A 136 0.80 -21.73 25.48
CA LEU A 136 0.00 -21.77 26.71
C LEU A 136 -0.58 -20.39 27.02
N TYR A 137 -1.78 -20.34 27.60
CA TYR A 137 -2.38 -19.10 28.06
C TYR A 137 -2.52 -19.07 29.57
N HIS A 138 -1.67 -18.29 30.23
CA HIS A 138 -1.68 -18.10 31.69
C HIS A 138 -2.49 -16.86 32.07
N ASN A 139 -3.67 -17.09 32.64
CA ASN A 139 -4.49 -16.04 33.25
C ASN A 139 -5.28 -16.60 34.46
N PRO A 140 -4.67 -16.64 35.65
CA PRO A 140 -5.29 -17.25 36.83
C PRO A 140 -6.61 -16.59 37.22
N GLU A 141 -6.76 -15.28 37.00
CA GLU A 141 -8.00 -14.54 37.29
C GLU A 141 -9.16 -15.06 36.44
N MET A 142 -8.90 -15.37 35.17
CA MET A 142 -9.91 -15.93 34.27
C MET A 142 -10.13 -17.43 34.48
N PHE A 143 -9.09 -18.17 34.88
CA PHE A 143 -9.09 -19.64 34.91
C PHE A 143 -9.04 -20.20 36.32
N PHE A 144 -9.93 -19.74 37.21
CA PHE A 144 -10.18 -20.33 38.53
C PHE A 144 -8.92 -20.46 39.42
N GLY A 145 -7.96 -19.54 39.27
CA GLY A 145 -6.72 -19.55 40.03
C GLY A 145 -5.72 -20.64 39.61
N ASN A 146 -5.88 -21.23 38.41
CA ASN A 146 -4.88 -22.12 37.83
C ASN A 146 -3.62 -21.32 37.48
N GLU A 147 -2.52 -21.66 38.16
CA GLU A 147 -1.22 -21.03 37.98
C GLU A 147 -0.34 -21.94 37.12
N ILE A 148 0.02 -21.48 35.93
CA ILE A 148 1.09 -22.08 35.15
C ILE A 148 2.38 -21.55 35.75
N ASN A 149 3.28 -22.43 36.19
CA ASN A 149 4.57 -22.02 36.71
C ASN A 149 5.69 -22.51 35.78
N LEU A 150 6.90 -22.03 36.01
CA LEU A 150 8.05 -22.35 35.18
C LEU A 150 8.37 -23.86 35.13
N GLN A 151 8.11 -24.60 36.22
CA GLN A 151 8.34 -26.05 36.28
C GLN A 151 7.39 -26.81 35.35
N ILE A 152 6.12 -26.42 35.30
CA ILE A 152 5.15 -26.98 34.35
C ILE A 152 5.63 -26.75 32.92
N VAL A 153 5.99 -25.50 32.59
CA VAL A 153 6.43 -25.17 31.22
C VAL A 153 7.69 -25.94 30.84
N HIS A 154 8.68 -26.06 31.74
CA HIS A 154 9.89 -26.85 31.48
C HIS A 154 9.59 -28.31 31.16
N LYS A 155 8.68 -28.95 31.92
CA LYS A 155 8.30 -30.33 31.65
C LYS A 155 7.66 -30.45 30.26
N LEU A 156 6.72 -29.58 29.94
CA LEU A 156 5.98 -29.62 28.68
C LEU A 156 6.81 -29.20 27.45
N ARG A 157 8.02 -28.65 27.62
CA ARG A 157 8.91 -28.32 26.50
C ARG A 157 9.48 -29.54 25.77
N GLU A 158 9.27 -30.76 26.28
CA GLU A 158 9.56 -31.98 25.53
C GLU A 158 8.69 -32.11 24.25
N PHE A 159 7.51 -31.46 24.24
CA PHE A 159 6.63 -31.42 23.08
C PHE A 159 7.06 -30.34 22.08
N GLN A 160 7.55 -30.75 20.90
CA GLN A 160 8.12 -29.85 19.89
C GLN A 160 7.15 -28.81 19.31
N ASN A 161 5.84 -29.03 19.43
CA ASN A 161 4.81 -28.10 19.01
C ASN A 161 4.52 -27.02 20.06
N LEU A 162 5.00 -27.15 21.31
CA LEU A 162 4.90 -26.11 22.32
C LEU A 162 5.91 -24.98 22.05
N ARG A 163 5.45 -23.85 21.52
CA ARG A 163 6.31 -22.75 21.05
C ARG A 163 6.19 -21.46 21.82
N GLY A 164 5.45 -21.44 22.93
CA GLY A 164 5.47 -20.28 23.79
C GLY A 164 4.38 -20.23 24.84
N ILE A 165 4.27 -19.06 25.46
CA ILE A 165 3.29 -18.75 26.49
C ILE A 165 2.84 -17.30 26.40
N LYS A 166 1.54 -17.05 26.60
CA LYS A 166 0.98 -15.73 26.85
C LYS A 166 0.69 -15.61 28.34
N ASP A 167 1.31 -14.65 29.00
CA ASP A 167 1.03 -14.31 30.40
C ASP A 167 0.16 -13.06 30.50
N ALA A 168 -0.95 -13.19 31.22
CA ALA A 168 -1.86 -12.11 31.60
C ALA A 168 -2.14 -12.11 33.11
N SER A 169 -1.24 -12.68 33.91
CA SER A 169 -1.37 -12.76 35.38
C SER A 169 -1.09 -11.44 36.12
N ASN A 170 -0.51 -10.44 35.44
CA ASN A 170 -0.05 -9.18 36.03
C ASN A 170 0.97 -9.37 37.18
N LYS A 171 1.71 -10.47 37.17
CA LYS A 171 2.73 -10.79 38.20
C LYS A 171 4.13 -10.67 37.63
N ILE A 172 4.91 -9.73 38.18
CA ILE A 172 6.29 -9.47 37.76
C ILE A 172 7.16 -10.74 37.83
N ASN A 173 6.97 -11.57 38.87
CA ASN A 173 7.74 -12.80 39.03
C ASN A 173 7.46 -13.81 37.91
N ASN A 174 6.23 -13.84 37.36
CA ASN A 174 5.90 -14.71 36.22
C ASN A 174 6.59 -14.22 34.95
N TYR A 175 6.58 -12.91 34.68
CA TYR A 175 7.33 -12.34 33.55
C TYR A 175 8.81 -12.71 33.63
N LYS A 176 9.45 -12.50 34.79
CA LYS A 176 10.87 -12.85 34.98
C LYS A 176 11.14 -14.33 34.71
N ALA A 177 10.32 -15.20 35.29
CA ALA A 177 10.46 -16.65 35.11
C ALA A 177 10.29 -17.07 33.65
N TYR A 178 9.30 -16.54 32.92
CA TYR A 178 9.08 -16.91 31.53
C TYR A 178 10.11 -16.33 30.57
N ILE A 179 10.65 -15.15 30.85
CA ILE A 179 11.71 -14.52 30.03
C ILE A 179 12.96 -15.41 29.98
N GLU A 180 13.24 -16.23 31.01
CA GLU A 180 14.33 -17.22 31.00
C GLU A 180 14.16 -18.30 29.90
N LEU A 181 12.95 -18.46 29.37
CA LEU A 181 12.65 -19.41 28.30
C LEU A 181 12.75 -18.80 26.89
N LEU A 182 12.88 -17.47 26.76
CA LEU A 182 12.88 -16.79 25.46
C LEU A 182 14.06 -17.24 24.59
N GLY A 183 13.76 -17.59 23.34
CA GLY A 183 14.76 -18.03 22.38
C GLY A 183 14.19 -18.20 20.97
N GLU A 184 14.98 -18.80 20.08
CA GLU A 184 14.56 -19.06 18.69
C GLU A 184 13.42 -20.08 18.57
N ASP A 185 13.22 -20.91 19.60
CA ASP A 185 12.24 -21.98 19.63
C ASP A 185 11.04 -21.70 20.55
N PHE A 186 11.06 -20.62 21.34
CA PHE A 186 10.04 -20.31 22.32
C PHE A 186 9.79 -18.80 22.49
N SER A 187 8.52 -18.40 22.39
CA SER A 187 8.06 -17.00 22.51
C SER A 187 7.30 -16.73 23.81
N VAL A 188 7.46 -15.52 24.36
CA VAL A 188 6.72 -15.05 25.53
C VAL A 188 5.91 -13.81 25.16
N PHE A 189 4.61 -13.86 25.41
CA PHE A 189 3.70 -12.77 25.11
C PHE A 189 3.13 -12.14 26.38
N CYS A 190 3.13 -10.81 26.44
CA CYS A 190 2.44 -10.09 27.51
C CYS A 190 1.01 -9.73 27.09
N GLY A 191 0.04 -10.11 27.92
CA GLY A 191 -1.37 -9.77 27.73
C GLY A 191 -1.87 -8.62 28.62
N GLU A 192 -1.07 -8.16 29.57
CA GLU A 192 -1.44 -7.08 30.49
C GLU A 192 -1.02 -5.72 29.91
N GLU A 193 -1.98 -5.00 29.33
CA GLU A 193 -1.74 -3.75 28.60
C GLU A 193 -1.08 -2.67 29.44
N SER A 194 -1.36 -2.63 30.75
CA SER A 194 -0.76 -1.65 31.68
C SER A 194 0.73 -1.89 31.95
N LYS A 195 1.29 -3.02 31.48
CA LYS A 195 2.65 -3.48 31.80
C LYS A 195 3.54 -3.70 30.58
N PHE A 196 3.10 -3.38 29.36
CA PHE A 196 3.90 -3.68 28.15
C PHE A 196 5.29 -3.06 28.16
N SER A 197 5.39 -1.77 28.49
CA SER A 197 6.67 -1.07 28.59
C SER A 197 7.60 -1.74 29.61
N PHE A 198 7.07 -2.06 30.80
CA PHE A 198 7.83 -2.75 31.84
C PHE A 198 8.28 -4.15 31.41
N PHE A 199 7.37 -4.95 30.85
CA PHE A 199 7.64 -6.30 30.35
C PHE A 199 8.76 -6.28 29.30
N LEU A 200 8.69 -5.39 28.32
CA LEU A 200 9.69 -5.29 27.26
C LEU A 200 11.06 -4.84 27.79
N GLN A 201 11.09 -3.99 28.82
CA GLN A 201 12.33 -3.54 29.47
C GLN A 201 13.00 -4.64 30.31
N LEU A 202 12.26 -5.62 30.82
CA LEU A 202 12.85 -6.77 31.51
C LEU A 202 13.63 -7.70 30.57
N ILE A 203 13.43 -7.59 29.26
CA ILE A 203 14.00 -8.49 28.26
C ILE A 203 15.27 -7.85 27.67
N PRO A 204 16.40 -8.58 27.62
CA PRO A 204 17.59 -8.16 26.89
C PRO A 204 17.26 -7.80 25.43
N ILE A 205 17.84 -6.73 24.91
CA ILE A 205 17.48 -6.14 23.61
C ILE A 205 17.48 -7.17 22.48
N GLU A 206 18.46 -8.07 22.46
CA GLU A 206 18.65 -9.12 21.45
C GLU A 206 17.57 -10.21 21.49
N LEU A 207 16.89 -10.38 22.64
CA LEU A 207 15.81 -11.34 22.83
C LEU A 207 14.41 -10.73 22.67
N ARG A 208 14.27 -9.39 22.65
CA ARG A 208 12.95 -8.72 22.54
C ARG A 208 12.17 -9.12 21.29
N LYS A 209 12.86 -9.47 20.19
CA LYS A 209 12.23 -9.98 18.95
C LYS A 209 11.46 -11.30 19.15
N PHE A 210 11.81 -12.10 20.16
CA PHE A 210 11.11 -13.35 20.48
C PHE A 210 9.93 -13.15 21.43
N ALA A 211 9.78 -11.93 21.98
CA ALA A 211 8.64 -11.52 22.75
C ALA A 211 7.60 -10.76 21.90
N GLY A 212 6.38 -10.68 22.41
CA GLY A 212 5.32 -9.91 21.77
C GLY A 212 4.25 -9.43 22.74
N LEU A 213 3.31 -8.66 22.20
CA LEU A 213 2.22 -8.03 22.94
C LEU A 213 0.88 -8.53 22.43
N VAL A 214 -0.10 -8.74 23.32
CA VAL A 214 -1.46 -9.16 22.95
C VAL A 214 -2.51 -8.14 23.44
N PRO A 215 -2.61 -6.96 22.80
CA PRO A 215 -3.46 -5.87 23.23
C PRO A 215 -4.91 -5.97 22.75
N SER A 216 -5.86 -5.99 23.67
CA SER A 216 -7.29 -5.87 23.34
C SER A 216 -7.63 -4.54 22.67
N ILE A 217 -6.99 -3.44 23.08
CA ILE A 217 -7.18 -2.12 22.48
C ILE A 217 -6.73 -2.06 21.01
N GLY A 218 -5.93 -3.05 20.57
CA GLY A 218 -5.51 -3.23 19.18
C GLY A 218 -6.66 -3.42 18.19
N ASN A 219 -7.87 -3.76 18.68
CA ASN A 219 -9.10 -3.76 17.91
C ASN A 219 -9.56 -2.36 17.46
N LEU A 220 -8.98 -1.29 18.03
CA LEU A 220 -9.39 0.09 17.81
C LEU A 220 -8.22 1.01 17.39
N VAL A 221 -7.04 0.86 18.01
CA VAL A 221 -5.88 1.76 17.80
C VAL A 221 -4.58 1.00 17.65
N ASN A 222 -3.60 1.60 16.96
CA ASN A 222 -2.30 0.99 16.68
C ASN A 222 -1.15 1.41 17.64
N VAL A 223 -1.46 2.04 18.78
CA VAL A 223 -0.44 2.56 19.71
C VAL A 223 0.53 1.48 20.19
N CYS A 224 0.06 0.24 20.34
CA CYS A 224 0.86 -0.89 20.83
C CYS A 224 1.96 -1.32 19.85
N SER A 225 1.78 -1.10 18.54
CA SER A 225 2.83 -1.40 17.56
C SER A 225 3.96 -0.38 17.64
N SER A 226 3.63 0.90 17.86
CA SER A 226 4.63 1.94 18.14
C SER A 226 5.38 1.63 19.42
N LEU A 227 4.67 1.19 20.46
CA LEU A 227 5.27 0.78 21.74
C LEU A 227 6.24 -0.39 21.55
N TYR A 228 5.84 -1.43 20.82
CA TYR A 228 6.72 -2.57 20.51
C TYR A 228 7.98 -2.16 19.73
N ASN A 229 7.83 -1.33 18.69
CA ASN A 229 8.97 -0.88 17.89
C ASN A 229 9.94 0.00 18.72
N ALA A 230 9.41 0.88 19.56
CA ALA A 230 10.23 1.69 20.47
C ALA A 230 11.07 0.80 21.41
N ALA A 231 10.53 -0.33 21.86
CA ALA A 231 11.31 -1.30 22.64
C ALA A 231 12.38 -2.01 21.80
N LEU A 232 12.12 -2.35 20.53
CA LEU A 232 13.15 -2.95 19.66
C LEU A 232 14.32 -1.99 19.40
N GLU A 233 14.04 -0.68 19.35
CA GLU A 233 15.03 0.39 19.15
C GLU A 233 15.67 0.87 20.47
N ASP A 234 15.31 0.27 21.61
CA ASP A 234 15.75 0.66 22.96
C ASP A 234 15.44 2.13 23.31
N ASN A 235 14.39 2.70 22.73
CA ASN A 235 13.95 4.06 23.00
C ASN A 235 13.04 4.11 24.24
N VAL A 236 13.66 4.09 25.42
CA VAL A 236 12.99 4.04 26.73
C VAL A 236 12.03 5.22 26.97
N LEU A 237 12.39 6.42 26.49
CA LEU A 237 11.54 7.61 26.66
C LEU A 237 10.24 7.47 25.87
N ALA A 238 10.33 7.13 24.57
CA ALA A 238 9.16 6.92 23.73
C ALA A 238 8.30 5.75 24.25
N LEU A 239 8.94 4.68 24.72
CA LEU A 239 8.27 3.53 25.32
C LEU A 239 7.41 3.91 26.53
N THR A 240 7.94 4.76 27.41
CA THR A 240 7.23 5.25 28.61
C THR A 240 6.05 6.15 28.22
N GLN A 241 6.26 7.11 27.32
CA GLN A 241 5.21 8.02 26.85
C GLN A 241 4.05 7.26 26.17
N LEU A 242 4.38 6.29 25.32
CA LEU A 242 3.37 5.46 24.64
C LEU A 242 2.61 4.57 25.61
N GLN A 243 3.24 4.10 26.70
CA GLN A 243 2.57 3.35 27.75
C GLN A 243 1.57 4.22 28.54
N GLU A 244 1.95 5.46 28.87
CA GLU A 244 1.04 6.41 29.52
C GLU A 244 -0.16 6.72 28.63
N GLN A 245 0.09 6.97 27.35
CA GLN A 245 -0.97 7.17 26.36
C GLN A 245 -1.89 5.95 26.25
N LEU A 246 -1.32 4.73 26.20
CA LEU A 246 -2.09 3.48 26.18
C LEU A 246 -2.97 3.35 27.43
N ASN A 247 -2.44 3.66 28.61
CA ASN A 247 -3.17 3.59 29.88
C ASN A 247 -4.34 4.58 29.91
N ASP A 248 -4.14 5.81 29.41
CA ASP A 248 -5.21 6.81 29.33
C ASP A 248 -6.33 6.36 28.38
N ILE A 249 -5.99 5.86 27.19
CA ILE A 249 -6.97 5.36 26.21
C ILE A 249 -7.77 4.19 26.79
N THR A 250 -7.09 3.17 27.32
CA THR A 250 -7.75 1.97 27.86
C THR A 250 -8.67 2.31 29.04
N THR A 251 -8.25 3.20 29.94
CA THR A 251 -9.07 3.66 31.07
C THR A 251 -10.36 4.36 30.63
N ARG A 252 -10.30 5.11 29.52
CA ARG A 252 -11.46 5.83 28.99
C ARG A 252 -12.39 4.93 28.17
N ILE A 253 -11.84 3.94 27.46
CA ILE A 253 -12.59 3.06 26.57
C ILE A 253 -13.21 1.87 27.31
N TYR A 254 -12.50 1.22 28.23
CA TYR A 254 -13.02 0.05 28.94
C TYR A 254 -14.08 0.41 29.96
N ASP A 255 -15.07 -0.46 30.16
CA ASP A 255 -16.09 -0.27 31.18
C ASP A 255 -15.48 -0.35 32.59
N THR A 256 -15.59 0.72 33.38
CA THR A 256 -14.93 0.80 34.69
C THR A 256 -15.81 0.32 35.84
N LYS A 257 -17.06 -0.08 35.59
CA LYS A 257 -18.02 -0.41 36.67
C LYS A 257 -17.91 -1.84 37.20
N ILE A 258 -17.66 -2.81 36.32
CA ILE A 258 -17.50 -4.22 36.69
C ILE A 258 -16.30 -4.78 35.93
N ASN A 259 -15.45 -5.54 36.61
CA ASN A 259 -14.26 -6.14 35.99
C ASN A 259 -14.60 -7.18 34.92
N GLU A 260 -15.59 -8.04 35.17
CA GLU A 260 -16.01 -9.06 34.21
C GLU A 260 -16.65 -8.44 32.97
N GLY A 261 -16.18 -8.83 31.78
CA GLY A 261 -16.70 -8.34 30.49
C GLY A 261 -16.38 -6.87 30.16
N LYS A 262 -15.57 -6.16 30.97
CA LYS A 262 -15.36 -4.71 30.77
C LYS A 262 -14.74 -4.34 29.43
N VAL A 263 -13.80 -5.17 28.99
CA VAL A 263 -13.04 -4.96 27.77
C VAL A 263 -13.96 -5.13 26.58
N GLN A 264 -14.74 -6.21 26.58
CA GLN A 264 -15.67 -6.57 25.52
C GLN A 264 -16.76 -5.52 25.36
N ARG A 265 -17.45 -5.15 26.45
CA ARG A 265 -18.50 -4.12 26.41
C ARG A 265 -17.96 -2.78 25.93
N GLY A 266 -16.87 -2.31 26.53
CA GLY A 266 -16.27 -1.02 26.19
C GLY A 266 -15.78 -0.96 24.75
N LEU A 267 -15.02 -1.97 24.30
CA LEU A 267 -14.45 -2.00 22.96
C LEU A 267 -15.49 -2.23 21.87
N LYS A 268 -16.48 -3.11 22.08
CA LYS A 268 -17.55 -3.30 21.09
C LYS A 268 -18.34 -2.02 20.91
N TYR A 269 -18.72 -1.35 22.00
CA TYR A 269 -19.40 -0.06 21.91
C TYR A 269 -18.52 0.99 21.23
N ALA A 270 -17.24 1.07 21.60
CA ALA A 270 -16.29 2.00 21.00
C ALA A 270 -16.13 1.78 19.49
N PHE A 271 -16.01 0.53 19.06
CA PHE A 271 -15.93 0.15 17.66
C PHE A 271 -17.25 0.45 16.93
N LEU A 272 -18.39 0.07 17.48
CA LEU A 272 -19.70 0.35 16.87
C LEU A 272 -19.98 1.85 16.82
N TYR A 273 -19.50 2.65 17.76
CA TYR A 273 -19.62 4.11 17.73
C TYR A 273 -18.68 4.73 16.71
N LEU A 274 -17.42 4.26 16.68
CA LEU A 274 -16.49 4.58 15.60
C LEU A 274 -17.11 4.24 14.24
N TYR A 275 -17.95 3.19 14.20
CA TYR A 275 -18.71 2.73 13.06
C TYR A 275 -20.24 2.99 13.15
N LYS A 276 -20.80 4.07 13.74
CA LYS A 276 -22.24 4.48 13.62
C LYS A 276 -22.89 4.76 12.19
N ASP A 277 -22.82 5.95 11.54
CA ASP A 277 -22.94 6.39 10.11
C ASP A 277 -22.89 5.39 8.91
N ILE A 278 -22.34 4.18 9.04
CA ILE A 278 -22.22 3.10 8.03
C ILE A 278 -23.07 1.91 8.47
N LEU A 279 -23.24 1.71 9.78
CA LEU A 279 -24.13 0.70 10.32
C LEU A 279 -25.58 1.07 10.02
N LYS A 280 -26.33 0.08 9.55
CA LYS A 280 -27.74 0.21 9.19
C LYS A 280 -28.66 -0.10 10.37
N ILE A 281 -28.10 -0.59 11.47
CA ILE A 281 -28.80 -1.05 12.67
C ILE A 281 -28.29 -0.19 13.84
N PRO A 282 -29.16 0.22 14.78
CA PRO A 282 -28.76 0.99 15.96
C PRO A 282 -27.63 0.31 16.74
N ILE A 283 -26.73 1.10 17.34
CA ILE A 283 -25.60 0.57 18.11
C ILE A 283 -26.10 -0.29 19.27
N GLU A 284 -27.19 0.11 19.91
CA GLU A 284 -27.79 -0.58 21.05
C GLU A 284 -28.21 -2.01 20.69
N ASP A 285 -28.67 -2.20 19.45
CA ASP A 285 -29.09 -3.49 18.91
C ASP A 285 -27.89 -4.38 18.49
N LEU A 286 -26.72 -3.77 18.25
CA LEU A 286 -25.51 -4.44 17.79
C LEU A 286 -24.47 -4.66 18.89
N ASN A 287 -24.54 -3.90 20.00
CA ASN A 287 -23.61 -3.96 21.11
C ASN A 287 -23.89 -5.15 22.03
N LEU A 288 -23.93 -6.34 21.42
CA LEU A 288 -24.18 -7.60 22.07
C LEU A 288 -22.86 -8.19 22.56
N VAL A 289 -22.89 -8.69 23.80
CA VAL A 289 -21.86 -9.55 24.38
C VAL A 289 -22.53 -10.86 24.77
N SER A 290 -21.74 -11.93 24.82
CA SER A 290 -22.18 -13.26 25.25
C SER A 290 -22.93 -13.19 26.59
N PRO A 291 -23.87 -14.12 26.83
CA PRO A 291 -24.74 -14.08 28.01
C PRO A 291 -24.04 -13.84 29.36
N PRO A 292 -22.85 -14.42 29.66
CA PRO A 292 -22.15 -14.17 30.93
C PRO A 292 -21.74 -12.71 31.15
N PHE A 293 -21.51 -11.96 30.07
CA PHE A 293 -21.04 -10.57 30.13
C PHE A 293 -22.16 -9.55 29.93
N GLN A 294 -23.39 -10.02 29.70
CA GLN A 294 -24.53 -9.19 29.31
C GLN A 294 -24.88 -8.17 30.40
N ARG A 295 -24.64 -6.91 30.05
CA ARG A 295 -24.98 -5.75 30.88
C ARG A 295 -25.01 -4.52 29.99
N GLU A 296 -25.98 -3.65 30.22
CA GLU A 296 -26.03 -2.37 29.54
C GLU A 296 -24.93 -1.43 30.04
N LEU A 297 -24.25 -0.77 29.10
CA LEU A 297 -23.40 0.37 29.42
C LEU A 297 -24.29 1.56 29.83
N ASP A 298 -24.00 2.18 30.96
CA ASP A 298 -24.69 3.40 31.34
C ASP A 298 -24.26 4.60 30.50
N ASP A 299 -25.07 5.66 30.52
CA ASP A 299 -24.86 6.85 29.72
C ASP A 299 -23.56 7.60 30.04
N THR A 300 -23.07 7.54 31.29
CA THR A 300 -21.79 8.17 31.65
C THR A 300 -20.64 7.45 30.96
N THR A 301 -20.67 6.11 30.97
CA THR A 301 -19.68 5.27 30.29
C THR A 301 -19.76 5.45 28.77
N LYS A 302 -20.96 5.41 28.18
CA LYS A 302 -21.17 5.68 26.74
C LYS A 302 -20.59 7.04 26.35
N THR A 303 -21.01 8.12 27.02
CA THR A 303 -20.54 9.50 26.74
C THR A 303 -19.02 9.61 26.83
N ARG A 304 -18.39 8.97 27.83
CA ARG A 304 -16.93 8.96 27.96
C ARG A 304 -16.26 8.26 26.79
N ILE A 305 -16.76 7.09 26.38
CA ILE A 305 -16.23 6.35 25.23
C ILE A 305 -16.36 7.20 23.96
N GLU A 306 -17.53 7.77 23.73
CA GLU A 306 -17.82 8.62 22.57
C GLU A 306 -16.91 9.84 22.48
N ALA A 307 -16.77 10.58 23.59
CA ALA A 307 -15.86 11.72 23.67
C ALA A 307 -14.42 11.30 23.37
N THR A 308 -14.01 10.12 23.84
CA THR A 308 -12.67 9.58 23.60
C THR A 308 -12.49 9.18 22.13
N ILE A 309 -13.46 8.51 21.51
CA ILE A 309 -13.42 8.19 20.07
C ILE A 309 -13.33 9.47 19.24
N ASN A 310 -14.17 10.48 19.52
CA ASN A 310 -14.13 11.76 18.81
C ASN A 310 -12.78 12.47 18.99
N SER A 311 -12.19 12.42 20.20
CA SER A 311 -10.84 12.94 20.46
C SER A 311 -9.78 12.20 19.66
N LEU A 312 -9.82 10.87 19.64
CA LEU A 312 -8.87 10.04 18.91
C LEU A 312 -9.00 10.20 17.38
N LEU A 313 -10.22 10.41 16.86
CA LEU A 313 -10.46 10.77 15.46
C LEU A 313 -9.83 12.14 15.13
N ASN A 314 -10.04 13.15 15.98
CA ASN A 314 -9.46 14.49 15.80
C ASN A 314 -7.93 14.48 15.87
N GLN A 315 -7.36 13.64 16.72
CA GLN A 315 -5.92 13.47 16.87
C GLN A 315 -5.29 12.54 15.80
N LYS A 316 -6.10 12.01 14.87
CA LYS A 316 -5.70 11.04 13.83
C LYS A 316 -5.11 9.73 14.40
N PHE A 317 -5.45 9.38 15.63
CA PHE A 317 -5.06 8.11 16.26
C PHE A 317 -5.95 6.93 15.83
N ILE A 318 -7.16 7.21 15.34
CA ILE A 318 -8.06 6.24 14.71
C ILE A 318 -8.28 6.69 13.26
N TYR A 319 -7.87 5.91 12.29
CA TYR A 319 -8.13 6.21 10.88
C TYR A 319 -9.57 5.84 10.49
N GLN A 320 -10.31 6.86 10.01
CA GLN A 320 -11.38 6.88 8.98
C GLN A 320 -12.60 5.96 9.09
N LEU A 321 -13.81 6.55 9.13
CA LEU A 321 -14.93 6.23 8.21
C LEU A 321 -16.22 7.10 8.35
N TYR A 322 -16.23 8.18 9.14
CA TYR A 322 -17.47 8.66 9.78
C TYR A 322 -17.89 10.09 9.48
N SER A 323 -18.69 10.24 8.43
CA SER A 323 -19.77 11.23 8.29
C SER A 323 -20.31 11.08 6.87
N LEU A 324 -21.65 11.13 6.68
CA LEU A 324 -22.35 11.84 5.58
C LEU A 324 -23.84 11.44 5.48
N ASN A 325 -24.71 12.46 5.40
CA ASN A 325 -26.16 12.36 5.21
C ASN A 325 -26.61 12.78 3.79
N LYS A 326 -27.85 12.41 3.47
CA LYS A 326 -28.55 12.26 2.18
C LYS A 326 -28.55 13.42 1.14
N GLY A 327 -27.95 14.58 1.38
CA GLY A 327 -28.09 15.76 0.51
C GLY A 327 -26.91 16.07 -0.42
N GLU A 328 -25.74 15.47 -0.21
CA GLU A 328 -24.47 15.90 -0.81
C GLU A 328 -23.98 14.95 -1.89
N ILE A 329 -24.91 14.51 -2.76
CA ILE A 329 -24.75 13.45 -3.77
C ILE A 329 -23.72 13.77 -4.89
N TYR A 330 -22.97 14.88 -4.83
CA TYR A 330 -22.02 15.25 -5.90
C TYR A 330 -20.73 15.90 -5.42
N ASP A 331 -20.06 15.34 -4.42
CA ASP A 331 -18.70 15.78 -4.07
C ASP A 331 -17.70 14.62 -3.94
N LEU A 332 -16.47 14.93 -4.35
CA LEU A 332 -15.28 14.10 -4.59
C LEU A 332 -14.80 13.29 -3.35
N LYS A 333 -15.52 13.38 -2.24
CA LYS A 333 -15.41 12.52 -1.05
C LYS A 333 -16.07 11.13 -1.24
N ASP A 334 -17.10 11.00 -2.09
CA ASP A 334 -17.71 9.69 -2.39
C ASP A 334 -16.82 8.79 -3.26
N ILE A 335 -16.01 9.41 -4.13
CA ILE A 335 -14.96 8.74 -4.90
C ILE A 335 -13.97 8.01 -3.98
N ILE A 336 -13.73 8.54 -2.78
CA ILE A 336 -12.83 7.97 -1.76
C ILE A 336 -13.57 6.90 -0.94
N ARG A 337 -14.88 7.06 -0.71
CA ARG A 337 -15.75 6.08 -0.03
C ARG A 337 -16.05 4.84 -0.88
N ILE A 338 -16.03 4.96 -2.20
CA ILE A 338 -16.24 3.87 -3.16
C ILE A 338 -15.15 2.78 -3.05
N PHE A 339 -13.93 3.13 -2.67
CA PHE A 339 -12.84 2.17 -2.53
C PHE A 339 -12.89 1.34 -1.26
N SER A 340 -13.57 1.83 -0.22
CA SER A 340 -13.72 1.13 1.06
C SER A 340 -14.90 0.15 1.09
N ASN A 341 -15.77 0.13 0.07
CA ASN A 341 -16.99 -0.69 0.03
C ASN A 341 -17.29 -1.31 -1.35
N ILE A 342 -16.24 -1.68 -2.07
CA ILE A 342 -16.26 -2.24 -3.43
C ILE A 342 -17.24 -3.42 -3.57
N GLU A 343 -17.25 -4.33 -2.59
CA GLU A 343 -18.09 -5.54 -2.60
C GLU A 343 -19.59 -5.21 -2.49
N VAL A 344 -19.95 -4.14 -1.79
CA VAL A 344 -21.34 -3.68 -1.62
C VAL A 344 -21.86 -3.03 -2.91
N LEU A 345 -21.02 -2.24 -3.58
CA LEU A 345 -21.37 -1.57 -4.84
C LEU A 345 -21.46 -2.55 -6.01
N GLN A 346 -20.71 -3.65 -5.95
CA GLN A 346 -20.82 -4.77 -6.89
C GLN A 346 -22.14 -5.54 -6.72
N LYS A 347 -22.56 -5.77 -5.46
CA LYS A 347 -23.87 -6.37 -5.12
C LYS A 347 -25.06 -5.48 -5.51
N GLN A 348 -24.89 -4.17 -5.55
CA GLN A 348 -25.94 -3.20 -5.93
C GLN A 348 -25.98 -2.88 -7.43
N GLY A 349 -25.13 -3.48 -8.25
CA GLY A 349 -25.09 -3.26 -9.72
C GLY A 349 -24.46 -1.93 -10.17
N LYS A 350 -24.00 -1.10 -9.23
CA LYS A 350 -23.44 0.23 -9.48
C LYS A 350 -21.97 0.21 -9.91
N ILE A 351 -21.25 -0.83 -9.52
CA ILE A 351 -19.88 -1.12 -9.97
C ILE A 351 -19.86 -2.47 -10.64
N LYS A 352 -19.51 -2.50 -11.93
CA LYS A 352 -19.54 -3.75 -12.70
C LYS A 352 -18.32 -4.63 -12.41
N LYS A 353 -17.15 -4.03 -12.18
CA LYS A 353 -15.86 -4.74 -11.96
C LYS A 353 -14.78 -3.78 -11.45
N ILE A 354 -13.85 -4.28 -10.64
CA ILE A 354 -12.57 -3.61 -10.31
C ILE A 354 -11.42 -4.51 -10.74
N ILE A 355 -10.35 -3.92 -11.28
CA ILE A 355 -9.21 -4.64 -11.85
C ILE A 355 -7.92 -4.04 -11.26
N GLY A 356 -7.17 -4.81 -10.47
CA GLY A 356 -5.90 -4.42 -9.84
C GLY A 356 -5.64 -5.15 -8.50
N PRO A 357 -4.39 -5.21 -7.99
CA PRO A 357 -4.09 -5.85 -6.70
C PRO A 357 -4.65 -5.05 -5.51
N LEU A 358 -5.16 -5.73 -4.48
CA LEU A 358 -5.73 -5.15 -3.24
C LEU A 358 -4.69 -4.51 -2.29
N ILE A 359 -3.44 -4.37 -2.75
CA ILE A 359 -2.27 -4.00 -1.96
C ILE A 359 -1.60 -2.82 -2.66
N ALA A 360 -1.50 -1.68 -1.98
CA ALA A 360 -0.83 -0.52 -2.56
C ALA A 360 0.70 -0.60 -2.36
N GLU A 361 1.45 -0.95 -3.39
CA GLU A 361 2.92 -0.81 -3.50
C GLU A 361 3.32 0.58 -4.06
N THR A 362 4.63 0.80 -4.27
CA THR A 362 5.21 1.97 -4.95
C THR A 362 4.57 2.19 -6.33
N ASN A 363 3.58 3.09 -6.42
CA ASN A 363 2.78 3.40 -7.61
C ASN A 363 1.64 2.40 -7.91
N THR A 364 0.61 2.39 -7.05
CA THR A 364 -0.54 1.50 -7.27
C THR A 364 -1.65 2.22 -8.01
N ILE A 365 -2.16 1.60 -9.07
CA ILE A 365 -3.25 2.12 -9.88
C ILE A 365 -4.45 1.19 -9.76
N TYR A 366 -5.60 1.75 -9.39
CA TYR A 366 -6.88 1.04 -9.38
C TYR A 366 -7.80 1.58 -10.44
N ARG A 367 -8.41 0.69 -11.22
CA ARG A 367 -9.51 1.04 -12.12
C ARG A 367 -10.84 0.78 -11.45
N VAL A 368 -11.71 1.79 -11.45
CA VAL A 368 -13.07 1.69 -10.93
C VAL A 368 -14.08 2.05 -12.00
N ASN A 369 -14.99 1.11 -12.22
CA ASN A 369 -16.05 1.21 -13.20
C ASN A 369 -17.36 1.61 -12.51
N PHE A 370 -17.88 2.78 -12.86
CA PHE A 370 -19.20 3.27 -12.46
C PHE A 370 -20.23 2.97 -13.56
N GLU A 371 -21.52 3.14 -13.25
CA GLU A 371 -22.61 2.92 -14.21
C GLU A 371 -22.42 3.68 -15.54
N ASN A 372 -21.85 4.90 -15.48
CA ASN A 372 -21.72 5.81 -16.64
C ASN A 372 -20.29 6.36 -16.85
N SER A 373 -19.29 5.89 -16.12
CA SER A 373 -17.92 6.37 -16.24
C SER A 373 -16.92 5.34 -15.71
N GLU A 374 -15.64 5.53 -16.04
CA GLU A 374 -14.57 4.75 -15.46
C GLU A 374 -13.44 5.69 -15.02
N LEU A 375 -12.89 5.46 -13.84
CA LEU A 375 -11.86 6.29 -13.22
C LEU A 375 -10.64 5.43 -12.86
N LEU A 376 -9.47 6.07 -12.88
CA LEU A 376 -8.22 5.53 -12.39
C LEU A 376 -7.81 6.25 -11.12
N PHE A 377 -7.45 5.50 -10.09
CA PHE A 377 -6.95 6.03 -8.83
C PHE A 377 -5.51 5.64 -8.69
N ARG A 378 -4.63 6.63 -8.57
CA ARG A 378 -3.18 6.44 -8.48
C ARG A 378 -2.71 6.79 -7.08
N PHE A 379 -2.12 5.84 -6.38
CA PHE A 379 -1.63 5.97 -5.01
C PHE A 379 -0.11 5.92 -4.93
N ARG A 380 0.48 6.77 -4.08
CA ARG A 380 1.93 6.82 -3.82
C ARG A 380 2.23 6.59 -2.34
N THR A 381 3.12 5.64 -2.08
CA THR A 381 3.39 5.08 -0.74
C THR A 381 4.84 5.23 -0.27
N ALA A 382 5.80 5.63 -1.13
CA ALA A 382 7.23 5.54 -0.80
C ALA A 382 7.94 6.84 -0.43
N LYS A 383 8.99 6.65 0.37
CA LYS A 383 9.92 7.65 0.93
C LYS A 383 10.83 8.32 -0.11
N TYR A 384 11.01 7.72 -1.29
CA TYR A 384 12.06 8.11 -2.26
C TYR A 384 11.60 9.11 -3.33
N PHE A 385 10.31 9.19 -3.67
CA PHE A 385 9.77 10.22 -4.58
C PHE A 385 8.30 10.58 -4.26
N PRO A 386 8.00 11.14 -3.06
CA PRO A 386 6.61 11.24 -2.61
C PRO A 386 5.85 12.42 -3.24
N TYR A 387 6.50 13.58 -3.39
CA TYR A 387 5.82 14.87 -3.61
C TYR A 387 5.86 15.34 -5.08
N GLU A 388 6.95 15.05 -5.78
CA GLU A 388 7.27 15.70 -7.06
C GLU A 388 6.32 15.29 -8.20
N ASN A 389 5.91 14.02 -8.27
CA ASN A 389 5.17 13.52 -9.44
C ASN A 389 3.69 13.93 -9.47
N LEU A 390 3.01 14.00 -8.32
CA LEU A 390 1.59 14.42 -8.28
C LEU A 390 1.44 15.92 -8.53
N ILE A 391 2.42 16.72 -8.11
CA ILE A 391 2.41 18.17 -8.36
C ILE A 391 2.84 18.46 -9.79
N LYS A 392 3.76 17.67 -10.34
CA LYS A 392 4.03 17.63 -11.79
C LYS A 392 2.74 17.42 -12.57
N GLU A 393 1.95 16.39 -12.26
CA GLU A 393 0.64 16.18 -12.93
C GLU A 393 -0.26 17.40 -12.80
N LYS A 394 -0.40 17.96 -11.59
CA LYS A 394 -1.23 19.14 -11.32
C LYS A 394 -0.86 20.36 -12.17
N ILE A 395 0.43 20.61 -12.40
CA ILE A 395 0.92 21.74 -13.22
C ILE A 395 0.76 21.45 -14.72
N LEU A 396 0.93 20.19 -15.13
CA LEU A 396 0.86 19.78 -16.53
C LEU A 396 -0.52 20.01 -17.15
N PHE A 397 -1.59 19.60 -16.47
CA PHE A 397 -2.92 19.59 -17.09
C PHE A 397 -3.43 20.98 -17.51
N PRO A 398 -3.25 22.04 -16.70
CA PRO A 398 -3.52 23.42 -17.13
C PRO A 398 -2.70 23.91 -18.34
N LEU A 399 -1.50 23.34 -18.57
CA LEU A 399 -0.70 23.63 -19.76
C LEU A 399 -1.26 22.93 -21.00
N LEU A 400 -1.68 21.66 -20.86
CA LEU A 400 -2.24 20.86 -21.94
C LEU A 400 -3.61 21.36 -22.43
N ASP A 401 -4.42 21.93 -21.53
CA ASP A 401 -5.75 22.47 -21.85
C ASP A 401 -5.76 23.97 -22.16
N GLY A 402 -4.60 24.63 -22.03
CA GLY A 402 -4.39 26.04 -22.32
C GLY A 402 -5.01 27.01 -21.31
N THR A 403 -5.49 26.54 -20.16
CA THR A 403 -5.99 27.41 -19.08
C THR A 403 -4.87 28.16 -18.36
N LEU A 404 -3.66 27.60 -18.36
CA LEU A 404 -2.45 28.27 -17.89
C LEU A 404 -1.72 28.95 -19.05
N TYR A 405 -1.86 30.27 -19.12
CA TYR A 405 -1.22 31.08 -20.17
C TYR A 405 0.26 31.30 -19.87
N LEU A 406 1.12 30.69 -20.69
CA LEU A 406 2.60 30.74 -20.57
C LEU A 406 3.19 32.15 -20.70
N HIS A 407 2.46 33.09 -21.33
CA HIS A 407 2.88 34.49 -21.47
C HIS A 407 2.26 35.42 -20.42
N SER A 408 1.62 34.88 -19.38
CA SER A 408 1.04 35.69 -18.31
C SER A 408 2.11 36.25 -17.39
N SER A 409 2.03 37.54 -17.06
CA SER A 409 2.88 38.18 -16.04
C SER A 409 2.67 37.61 -14.62
N LYS A 410 1.61 36.82 -14.41
CA LYS A 410 1.29 36.15 -13.15
C LYS A 410 1.50 34.63 -13.22
N LEU A 411 2.26 34.14 -14.20
CA LEU A 411 2.50 32.70 -14.38
C LEU A 411 3.15 32.09 -13.13
N GLU A 412 4.17 32.74 -12.59
CA GLU A 412 4.84 32.30 -11.36
C GLU A 412 3.86 32.26 -10.18
N ASP A 413 3.02 33.28 -10.01
CA ASP A 413 2.00 33.30 -8.95
C ASP A 413 1.02 32.14 -9.08
N LYS A 414 0.55 31.86 -10.31
CA LYS A 414 -0.37 30.75 -10.58
C LYS A 414 0.28 29.39 -10.35
N ILE A 415 1.52 29.22 -10.77
CA ILE A 415 2.29 28.01 -10.49
C ILE A 415 2.49 27.86 -8.98
N ASN A 416 2.85 28.92 -8.26
CA ASN A 416 3.01 28.90 -6.81
C ASN A 416 1.68 28.59 -6.09
N GLU A 417 0.56 29.14 -6.55
CA GLU A 417 -0.77 28.77 -6.06
C GLU A 417 -1.04 27.27 -6.26
N LEU A 418 -0.74 26.76 -7.46
CA LEU A 418 -0.80 25.33 -7.79
C LEU A 418 0.26 24.49 -7.05
N VAL A 419 1.36 25.02 -6.55
CA VAL A 419 2.27 24.22 -5.72
C VAL A 419 1.74 24.16 -4.30
N ASN A 420 1.13 25.24 -3.82
CA ASN A 420 0.70 25.37 -2.42
C ASN A 420 -0.68 24.75 -2.13
N THR A 421 -1.52 24.51 -3.13
CA THR A 421 -2.82 23.84 -2.87
C THR A 421 -2.60 22.36 -2.57
N LYS A 422 -3.05 21.93 -1.39
CA LYS A 422 -2.97 20.53 -0.94
C LYS A 422 -4.03 19.60 -1.53
N THR A 423 -5.01 20.15 -2.23
CA THR A 423 -6.19 19.44 -2.76
C THR A 423 -6.60 19.97 -4.14
N GLY A 424 -7.05 19.07 -5.01
CA GLY A 424 -7.42 19.41 -6.38
C GLY A 424 -8.80 20.02 -6.52
N SER A 425 -8.88 21.25 -7.03
CA SER A 425 -10.11 21.86 -7.56
C SER A 425 -10.12 21.95 -9.09
N HIS A 426 -9.03 21.55 -9.75
CA HIS A 426 -8.89 21.70 -11.19
C HIS A 426 -9.49 20.51 -11.93
N ILE A 427 -10.67 20.74 -12.49
CA ILE A 427 -11.32 19.87 -13.47
C ILE A 427 -11.09 20.52 -14.84
N PHE A 428 -10.70 19.74 -15.86
CA PHE A 428 -10.74 20.21 -17.25
C PHE A 428 -12.08 20.88 -17.52
N THR A 429 -12.07 22.13 -17.96
CA THR A 429 -13.32 22.78 -18.33
C THR A 429 -13.91 22.00 -19.51
N LYS A 430 -15.05 21.33 -19.29
CA LYS A 430 -15.75 20.49 -20.31
C LYS A 430 -16.02 21.23 -21.63
N GLN A 431 -15.88 22.55 -21.66
CA GLN A 431 -16.07 23.38 -22.83
C GLN A 431 -14.87 23.38 -23.80
N LYS A 432 -13.67 22.88 -23.41
CA LYS A 432 -12.59 22.52 -24.35
C LYS A 432 -11.71 21.37 -23.82
N PRO A 433 -11.82 20.15 -24.37
CA PRO A 433 -10.82 19.10 -24.18
C PRO A 433 -9.71 19.15 -25.26
N PRO A 434 -8.53 18.56 -24.99
CA PRO A 434 -7.24 19.03 -25.50
C PRO A 434 -6.85 18.53 -26.90
N VAL A 435 -5.95 19.29 -27.54
CA VAL A 435 -5.30 19.02 -28.84
C VAL A 435 -4.56 17.66 -28.88
N ILE A 436 -4.25 17.11 -27.70
CA ILE A 436 -3.53 15.86 -27.44
C ILE A 436 -4.42 14.98 -26.54
N PRO A 437 -4.68 13.70 -26.87
CA PRO A 437 -5.59 12.87 -26.10
C PRO A 437 -4.90 12.43 -24.81
N VAL A 438 -5.29 13.02 -23.68
CA VAL A 438 -4.82 12.66 -22.33
C VAL A 438 -6.01 12.44 -21.41
N GLY A 439 -5.83 11.65 -20.36
CA GLY A 439 -6.87 11.45 -19.33
C GLY A 439 -6.92 12.65 -18.39
N ASN A 440 -8.12 13.15 -18.10
CA ASN A 440 -8.27 14.30 -17.21
C ASN A 440 -7.81 13.98 -15.78
N LEU A 441 -6.99 14.84 -15.17
CA LEU A 441 -6.87 14.87 -13.71
C LEU A 441 -8.16 15.43 -13.14
N ILE A 442 -8.85 14.60 -12.38
CA ILE A 442 -10.13 14.91 -11.74
C ILE A 442 -9.87 15.42 -10.33
N TYR A 443 -8.91 14.80 -9.64
CA TYR A 443 -8.56 15.16 -8.28
C TYR A 443 -7.14 14.78 -7.96
N TYR A 444 -6.58 15.44 -6.96
CA TYR A 444 -5.43 14.95 -6.22
C TYR A 444 -5.53 15.43 -4.78
N ASP A 445 -4.83 14.75 -3.90
CA ASP A 445 -4.78 15.07 -2.48
C ASP A 445 -3.44 14.64 -1.90
N GLU A 446 -2.74 15.62 -1.35
CA GLU A 446 -1.47 15.45 -0.64
C GLU A 446 -1.59 15.66 0.87
N SER A 447 -2.75 16.11 1.34
CA SER A 447 -3.01 16.40 2.75
C SER A 447 -2.90 15.15 3.63
N LYS A 448 -3.09 13.97 3.03
CA LYS A 448 -3.27 12.68 3.70
C LYS A 448 -4.42 12.69 4.72
N GLU A 449 -5.33 13.66 4.61
CA GLU A 449 -6.49 13.79 5.49
C GLU A 449 -7.57 12.80 5.08
N LYS A 450 -7.88 12.71 3.77
CA LYS A 450 -8.95 11.84 3.27
C LYS A 450 -8.53 10.41 2.97
N ILE A 451 -7.26 10.17 2.66
CA ILE A 451 -6.67 8.83 2.53
C ILE A 451 -5.27 8.90 3.15
N PRO A 452 -4.79 7.91 3.94
CA PRO A 452 -3.43 7.88 4.50
C PRO A 452 -2.29 7.79 3.47
N TYR A 453 -2.55 8.11 2.21
CA TYR A 453 -1.63 8.06 1.09
C TYR A 453 -1.77 9.33 0.26
N LEU A 454 -0.72 9.67 -0.49
CA LEU A 454 -0.82 10.69 -1.52
C LEU A 454 -1.52 10.04 -2.73
N TYR A 455 -2.51 10.69 -3.32
CA TYR A 455 -3.23 10.12 -4.45
C TYR A 455 -3.71 11.14 -5.47
N SER A 456 -3.87 10.68 -6.71
CA SER A 456 -4.62 11.37 -7.77
C SER A 456 -5.73 10.48 -8.33
N VAL A 457 -6.77 11.12 -8.85
CA VAL A 457 -7.89 10.51 -9.56
C VAL A 457 -7.86 11.04 -10.98
N LEU A 458 -7.73 10.11 -11.92
CA LEU A 458 -7.64 10.37 -13.35
C LEU A 458 -8.86 9.77 -14.03
N GLN A 459 -9.26 10.36 -15.16
CA GLN A 459 -10.22 9.74 -16.05
C GLN A 459 -9.60 8.48 -16.67
N TYR A 460 -10.35 7.39 -16.70
CA TYR A 460 -9.91 6.20 -17.44
C TYR A 460 -10.03 6.43 -18.94
N ILE A 461 -8.97 6.04 -19.66
CA ILE A 461 -8.93 6.04 -21.11
C ILE A 461 -9.19 4.61 -21.60
N GLN A 462 -10.29 4.43 -22.34
CA GLN A 462 -10.64 3.13 -22.94
C GLN A 462 -9.60 2.72 -23.97
N GLY A 463 -9.17 1.45 -23.91
CA GLY A 463 -8.31 0.84 -24.91
C GLY A 463 -7.29 -0.13 -24.32
N LYS A 464 -6.34 -0.53 -25.15
CA LYS A 464 -5.19 -1.38 -24.77
C LYS A 464 -3.89 -0.62 -25.03
N PRO A 465 -2.79 -0.90 -24.29
CA PRO A 465 -1.48 -0.41 -24.65
C PRO A 465 -1.14 -0.82 -26.08
N LEU A 466 -0.63 0.12 -26.89
CA LEU A 466 -0.22 -0.13 -28.26
C LEU A 466 0.82 -1.25 -28.33
N HIS A 467 1.70 -1.33 -27.33
CA HIS A 467 2.67 -2.41 -27.18
C HIS A 467 2.06 -3.81 -27.36
N ASN A 468 0.87 -4.06 -26.78
CA ASN A 468 0.23 -5.36 -26.86
C ASN A 468 -0.25 -5.71 -28.27
N ILE A 469 -0.54 -4.70 -29.10
CA ILE A 469 -0.87 -4.91 -30.51
C ILE A 469 0.41 -5.18 -31.29
N LEU A 470 1.45 -4.38 -31.06
CA LEU A 470 2.74 -4.52 -31.74
C LEU A 470 3.40 -5.87 -31.45
N GLU A 471 3.42 -6.31 -30.19
CA GLU A 471 4.05 -7.57 -29.77
C GLU A 471 3.38 -8.80 -30.40
N LYS A 472 2.04 -8.85 -30.45
CA LYS A 472 1.30 -9.93 -31.11
C LYS A 472 1.67 -10.08 -32.59
N ASN A 473 1.84 -8.96 -33.28
CA ASN A 473 2.19 -8.92 -34.70
C ASN A 473 3.64 -9.33 -34.98
N ILE A 474 4.50 -9.38 -33.95
CA ILE A 474 5.91 -9.80 -34.08
C ILE A 474 6.07 -11.29 -33.81
N ILE A 475 5.28 -11.86 -32.88
CA ILE A 475 5.38 -13.27 -32.48
C ILE A 475 4.76 -14.21 -33.53
N GLU A 476 3.75 -13.75 -34.27
CA GLU A 476 3.03 -14.56 -35.26
C GLU A 476 3.67 -14.53 -36.67
N ASP A 477 5.01 -14.62 -36.80
CA ASP A 477 5.83 -14.90 -38.00
C ASP A 477 5.44 -14.28 -39.40
N PHE A 478 4.49 -13.33 -39.44
CA PHE A 478 3.95 -12.72 -40.64
C PHE A 478 4.01 -11.19 -40.53
N ASN A 479 5.17 -10.65 -40.91
CA ASN A 479 5.45 -9.20 -41.07
C ASN A 479 4.51 -8.44 -42.03
N LEU A 480 3.54 -9.11 -42.68
CA LEU A 480 2.64 -8.52 -43.68
C LEU A 480 1.65 -7.53 -43.07
N GLU A 481 1.20 -7.72 -41.82
CA GLU A 481 0.15 -6.88 -41.22
C GLU A 481 0.65 -5.48 -40.82
N LEU A 482 1.91 -5.35 -40.40
CA LEU A 482 2.55 -4.07 -40.04
C LEU A 482 2.76 -3.13 -41.23
N THR A 483 2.68 -3.64 -42.47
CA THR A 483 2.78 -2.83 -43.69
C THR A 483 1.43 -2.28 -44.18
N THR A 484 0.34 -2.62 -43.50
CA THR A 484 -1.00 -2.16 -43.87
C THR A 484 -1.16 -0.64 -43.67
N SER A 485 -2.08 -0.05 -44.43
CA SER A 485 -2.43 1.38 -44.32
C SER A 485 -2.85 1.80 -42.90
N LYS A 486 -3.41 0.85 -42.14
CA LYS A 486 -3.83 1.01 -40.75
C LYS A 486 -2.66 1.37 -39.82
N PHE A 487 -1.55 0.62 -39.85
CA PHE A 487 -0.38 0.92 -39.01
C PHE A 487 0.38 2.17 -39.49
N LEU A 488 0.49 2.38 -40.81
CA LEU A 488 1.08 3.62 -41.33
C LEU A 488 0.31 4.85 -40.87
N THR A 489 -1.02 4.80 -40.87
CA THR A 489 -1.88 5.88 -40.38
C THR A 489 -1.70 6.08 -38.88
N LEU A 490 -1.62 5.00 -38.10
CA LEU A 490 -1.36 5.04 -36.66
C LEU A 490 -0.04 5.75 -36.34
N PHE A 491 1.08 5.31 -36.92
CA PHE A 491 2.39 5.91 -36.66
C PHE A 491 2.45 7.36 -37.12
N LYS A 492 1.82 7.70 -38.26
CA LYS A 492 1.64 9.09 -38.66
C LYS A 492 0.84 9.91 -37.64
N THR A 493 -0.12 9.30 -36.95
CA THR A 493 -0.91 9.96 -35.91
C THR A 493 -0.11 10.09 -34.61
N LEU A 494 0.74 9.13 -34.27
CA LEU A 494 1.70 9.25 -33.16
C LEU A 494 2.64 10.44 -33.35
N GLY A 495 3.22 10.57 -34.54
CA GLY A 495 4.09 11.71 -34.86
C GLY A 495 3.36 13.05 -34.80
N ASP A 496 2.11 13.09 -35.27
CA ASP A 496 1.24 14.27 -35.16
C ASP A 496 1.05 14.71 -33.71
N TYR A 497 0.75 13.78 -32.80
CA TYR A 497 0.58 14.09 -31.38
C TYR A 497 1.87 14.52 -30.68
N LEU A 498 3.00 13.87 -30.98
CA LEU A 498 4.29 14.32 -30.43
C LEU A 498 4.64 15.73 -30.92
N GLY A 499 4.35 16.03 -32.19
CA GLY A 499 4.55 17.37 -32.75
C GLY A 499 3.73 18.44 -32.03
N LYS A 500 2.46 18.13 -31.70
CA LYS A 500 1.57 18.98 -30.90
C LYS A 500 2.08 19.21 -29.47
N ILE A 501 2.59 18.17 -28.80
CA ILE A 501 3.20 18.30 -27.46
C ILE A 501 4.35 19.32 -27.53
N HIS A 502 5.23 19.18 -28.52
CA HIS A 502 6.36 20.09 -28.73
C HIS A 502 5.98 21.50 -29.22
N GLN A 503 4.69 21.81 -29.45
CA GLN A 503 4.26 23.19 -29.69
C GLN A 503 4.09 24.00 -28.40
N ILE A 504 4.08 23.34 -27.24
CA ILE A 504 4.03 23.99 -25.94
C ILE A 504 5.45 24.42 -25.58
N LYS A 505 5.75 25.72 -25.76
CA LYS A 505 7.09 26.31 -25.61
C LYS A 505 7.24 27.09 -24.31
N PHE A 506 8.45 27.13 -23.76
CA PHE A 506 8.78 27.92 -22.58
C PHE A 506 9.80 29.02 -22.91
N ASN A 507 9.87 30.03 -22.05
CA ASN A 507 10.77 31.19 -22.26
C ASN A 507 12.24 30.87 -21.93
N SER A 508 12.48 29.86 -21.11
CA SER A 508 13.81 29.45 -20.63
C SER A 508 13.82 27.93 -20.43
N PHE A 509 15.02 27.35 -20.36
CA PHE A 509 15.19 26.02 -19.80
C PHE A 509 15.16 26.07 -18.27
N TYR A 510 14.60 25.02 -17.67
CA TYR A 510 14.43 24.89 -16.23
C TYR A 510 14.88 23.49 -15.81
N GLU A 511 15.69 23.40 -14.75
CA GLU A 511 16.06 22.11 -14.17
C GLU A 511 14.91 21.53 -13.34
N ASN A 512 14.10 22.41 -12.75
CA ASN A 512 12.95 22.04 -11.97
C ASN A 512 11.68 22.74 -12.47
N ILE A 513 10.59 21.98 -12.59
CA ILE A 513 9.26 22.50 -12.97
C ILE A 513 8.74 23.61 -12.03
N PHE A 514 9.21 23.68 -10.79
CA PHE A 514 8.86 24.75 -9.84
C PHE A 514 9.54 26.10 -10.14
N GLU A 515 10.44 26.12 -11.12
CA GLU A 515 11.11 27.34 -11.56
C GLU A 515 10.41 28.00 -12.75
N ILE A 516 9.38 27.37 -13.30
CA ILE A 516 8.61 27.90 -14.42
C ILE A 516 8.11 29.32 -14.11
N GLY A 517 8.39 30.25 -15.01
CA GLY A 517 8.05 31.66 -14.87
C GLY A 517 9.17 32.52 -14.30
N LYS A 518 10.19 31.91 -13.67
CA LYS A 518 11.42 32.62 -13.28
C LYS A 518 12.26 32.91 -14.52
N LYS A 519 12.95 34.05 -14.50
CA LYS A 519 13.94 34.37 -15.53
C LYS A 519 15.26 33.68 -15.17
N ILE A 520 15.50 32.54 -15.80
CA ILE A 520 16.77 31.80 -15.70
C ILE A 520 17.52 31.98 -17.01
N ASP A 521 18.79 32.38 -16.90
CA ASP A 521 19.70 32.56 -18.03
C ASP A 521 20.64 31.36 -18.11
N LYS A 522 20.07 30.19 -18.45
CA LYS A 522 20.83 28.96 -18.72
C LYS A 522 20.52 28.47 -20.13
N THR A 523 21.57 28.15 -20.89
CA THR A 523 21.44 27.48 -22.19
C THR A 523 21.22 25.99 -22.00
N TRP A 524 20.67 25.31 -23.01
CA TRP A 524 20.54 23.86 -22.96
C TRP A 524 21.90 23.16 -22.82
N LEU A 525 22.93 23.68 -23.50
CA LEU A 525 24.29 23.15 -23.41
C LEU A 525 24.82 23.14 -21.97
N GLN A 526 24.57 24.21 -21.20
CA GLN A 526 24.99 24.27 -19.80
C GLN A 526 24.31 23.19 -18.96
N ILE A 527 22.98 23.06 -19.08
CA ILE A 527 22.20 22.04 -18.37
C ILE A 527 22.61 20.62 -18.79
N PHE A 528 22.85 20.42 -20.08
CA PHE A 528 23.30 19.14 -20.61
C PHE A 528 24.67 18.76 -20.06
N ASN A 529 25.64 19.67 -20.09
CA ASN A 529 27.00 19.44 -19.60
C ASN A 529 27.03 19.17 -18.09
N GLU A 530 26.22 19.89 -17.30
CA GLU A 530 26.08 19.63 -15.86
C GLU A 530 25.60 18.19 -15.60
N ASN A 531 24.54 17.76 -16.30
CA ASN A 531 24.00 16.40 -16.18
C ASN A 531 24.97 15.32 -16.72
N LEU A 532 25.63 15.60 -17.85
CA LEU A 532 26.60 14.70 -18.45
C LEU A 532 27.79 14.45 -17.53
N ASN A 533 28.32 15.51 -16.90
CA ASN A 533 29.43 15.39 -15.96
C ASN A 533 29.08 14.49 -14.77
N LEU A 534 27.86 14.57 -14.24
CA LEU A 534 27.40 13.70 -13.15
C LEU A 534 27.35 12.23 -13.60
N GLU A 535 26.82 11.95 -14.79
CA GLU A 535 26.75 10.59 -15.31
C GLU A 535 28.15 10.03 -15.67
N ILE A 536 29.07 10.85 -16.17
CA ILE A 536 30.47 10.48 -16.41
C ILE A 536 31.18 10.16 -15.08
N GLN A 537 31.00 10.98 -14.05
CA GLN A 537 31.60 10.73 -12.73
C GLN A 537 31.10 9.40 -12.13
N GLU A 538 29.80 9.14 -12.22
CA GLU A 538 29.20 7.89 -11.77
C GLU A 538 29.70 6.69 -12.60
N ALA A 539 29.82 6.85 -13.91
CA ALA A 539 30.32 5.80 -14.78
C ALA A 539 31.79 5.46 -14.51
N ASN A 540 32.62 6.47 -14.26
CA ASN A 540 34.01 6.27 -13.83
C ASN A 540 34.09 5.51 -12.49
N LYS A 541 33.23 5.86 -11.53
CA LYS A 541 33.14 5.16 -10.24
C LYS A 541 32.74 3.69 -10.42
N ASN A 542 31.84 3.42 -11.38
CA ASN A 542 31.38 2.08 -11.71
C ASN A 542 32.30 1.33 -12.69
N LYS A 543 33.41 1.95 -13.10
CA LYS A 543 34.40 1.39 -14.06
C LYS A 543 33.74 0.92 -15.36
N ILE A 544 32.83 1.73 -15.89
CA ILE A 544 32.26 1.48 -17.22
C ILE A 544 33.38 1.66 -18.26
N ASP A 545 33.48 0.74 -19.22
CA ASP A 545 34.45 0.80 -20.31
C ASP A 545 34.09 1.93 -21.30
N ASN A 546 35.04 2.34 -22.16
CA ASN A 546 34.82 3.31 -23.25
C ASN A 546 34.36 4.73 -22.82
N ILE A 547 34.45 5.10 -21.53
CA ILE A 547 34.02 6.43 -21.06
C ILE A 547 34.75 7.58 -21.74
N LYS A 548 36.03 7.38 -22.11
CA LYS A 548 36.77 8.37 -22.88
C LYS A 548 36.14 8.61 -24.25
N GLU A 549 35.84 7.54 -24.99
CA GLU A 549 35.22 7.62 -26.33
C GLU A 549 33.83 8.24 -26.27
N ILE A 550 33.03 7.89 -25.25
CA ILE A 550 31.73 8.51 -24.98
C ILE A 550 31.88 10.01 -24.72
N THR A 551 32.88 10.40 -23.93
CA THR A 551 33.15 11.81 -23.62
C THR A 551 33.59 12.59 -24.86
N ASP A 552 34.49 12.01 -25.65
CA ASP A 552 34.99 12.58 -26.89
C ASP A 552 33.84 12.75 -27.91
N PHE A 553 32.95 11.76 -28.03
CA PHE A 553 31.76 11.86 -28.87
C PHE A 553 30.86 13.06 -28.50
N PHE A 554 30.55 13.26 -27.22
CA PHE A 554 29.72 14.43 -26.83
C PHE A 554 30.39 15.75 -27.17
N LYS A 555 31.72 15.82 -27.04
CA LYS A 555 32.51 17.00 -27.38
C LYS A 555 32.51 17.27 -28.89
N ASP A 556 32.62 16.23 -29.72
CA ASP A 556 32.60 16.36 -31.18
C ASP A 556 31.26 16.92 -31.70
N TYR A 557 30.18 16.73 -30.95
CA TYR A 557 28.84 17.21 -31.30
C TYR A 557 28.32 18.33 -30.38
N GLU A 558 29.20 19.00 -29.63
CA GLU A 558 28.82 20.08 -28.70
C GLU A 558 28.04 21.20 -29.41
N ALA A 559 28.49 21.59 -30.60
CA ALA A 559 27.83 22.62 -31.41
C ALA A 559 26.37 22.27 -31.75
N LEU A 560 26.06 21.00 -32.02
CA LEU A 560 24.67 20.57 -32.29
C LEU A 560 23.77 20.68 -31.05
N ILE A 561 24.35 20.48 -29.86
CA ILE A 561 23.64 20.63 -28.58
C ILE A 561 23.44 22.12 -28.28
N GLU A 562 24.44 22.96 -28.57
CA GLU A 562 24.39 24.41 -28.39
C GLU A 562 23.29 25.09 -29.21
N GLU A 563 23.04 24.59 -30.43
CA GLU A 563 21.95 25.06 -31.30
C GLU A 563 20.54 24.83 -30.73
N GLU A 564 20.36 24.00 -29.70
CA GLU A 564 19.04 23.78 -29.10
C GLU A 564 18.66 24.96 -28.18
N ASP A 565 17.94 25.92 -28.77
CA ASP A 565 17.53 27.18 -28.14
C ASP A 565 16.02 27.27 -27.86
N GLU A 566 15.28 26.19 -28.14
CA GLU A 566 13.82 26.16 -28.08
C GLU A 566 13.34 25.20 -26.97
N PRO A 567 13.11 25.69 -25.74
CA PRO A 567 12.57 24.88 -24.65
C PRO A 567 11.13 24.46 -24.94
N VAL A 568 10.88 23.17 -24.96
CA VAL A 568 9.55 22.60 -25.20
C VAL A 568 9.12 21.68 -24.06
N LEU A 569 7.82 21.47 -23.94
CA LEU A 569 7.26 20.41 -23.09
C LEU A 569 7.68 19.06 -23.64
N LEU A 570 8.24 18.21 -22.78
CA LEU A 570 8.56 16.82 -23.09
C LEU A 570 7.66 15.88 -22.29
N HIS A 571 7.23 14.78 -22.91
CA HIS A 571 6.64 13.66 -22.18
C HIS A 571 7.71 12.89 -21.39
N ASN A 572 8.91 12.79 -21.94
CA ASN A 572 10.09 12.10 -21.44
C ASN A 572 9.93 10.58 -21.23
N ASP A 573 8.81 10.02 -21.68
CA ASP A 573 8.48 8.59 -21.64
C ASP A 573 7.53 8.18 -22.78
N PHE A 574 7.69 8.83 -23.93
CA PHE A 574 6.83 8.60 -25.10
C PHE A 574 7.22 7.30 -25.82
N HIS A 575 6.47 6.23 -25.60
CA HIS A 575 6.65 4.94 -26.27
C HIS A 575 5.37 4.08 -26.20
N SER A 576 5.30 2.97 -26.93
CA SER A 576 4.07 2.21 -27.18
C SER A 576 3.35 1.65 -25.93
N LYS A 577 4.02 1.49 -24.78
CA LYS A 577 3.35 1.06 -23.54
C LYS A 577 2.50 2.17 -22.92
N ASN A 578 2.87 3.42 -23.19
CA ASN A 578 2.22 4.64 -22.69
C ASN A 578 1.22 5.23 -23.71
N ILE A 579 0.97 4.53 -24.82
CA ILE A 579 -0.05 4.88 -25.80
C ILE A 579 -1.22 3.90 -25.67
N ILE A 580 -2.41 4.42 -25.40
CA ILE A 580 -3.65 3.65 -25.34
C ILE A 580 -4.41 3.77 -26.65
N VAL A 581 -4.75 2.62 -27.23
CA VAL A 581 -5.41 2.52 -28.54
C VAL A 581 -6.66 1.65 -28.50
N ASN A 582 -7.61 1.96 -29.38
CA ASN A 582 -8.70 1.09 -29.76
C ASN A 582 -8.42 0.51 -31.15
N ASP A 583 -8.65 -0.79 -31.27
CA ASP A 583 -8.39 -1.54 -32.48
C ASP A 583 -9.73 -1.92 -33.14
N ASP A 584 -10.11 -1.17 -34.17
CA ASP A 584 -11.33 -1.43 -34.94
C ASP A 584 -10.96 -2.06 -36.30
N ALA A 585 -11.90 -2.77 -36.92
CA ALA A 585 -11.70 -3.35 -38.25
C ALA A 585 -11.39 -2.24 -39.28
N GLY A 586 -10.11 -2.09 -39.66
CA GLY A 586 -9.64 -1.10 -40.64
C GLY A 586 -8.90 0.13 -40.08
N SER A 587 -8.93 0.42 -38.77
CA SER A 587 -8.16 1.55 -38.19
C SER A 587 -7.75 1.31 -36.74
N ILE A 588 -6.57 1.79 -36.34
CA ILE A 588 -6.16 1.85 -34.92
C ILE A 588 -6.26 3.30 -34.48
N LYS A 589 -7.16 3.57 -33.54
CA LYS A 589 -7.37 4.92 -33.01
C LYS A 589 -6.61 5.09 -31.71
N ILE A 590 -5.83 6.17 -31.60
CA ILE A 590 -5.22 6.58 -30.33
C ILE A 590 -6.31 7.22 -29.48
N ASN A 591 -6.59 6.60 -28.34
CA ASN A 591 -7.55 7.08 -27.37
C ASN A 591 -6.88 7.87 -26.25
N GLY A 592 -5.59 7.65 -26.00
CA GLY A 592 -4.86 8.50 -25.07
C GLY A 592 -3.37 8.22 -24.95
N ILE A 593 -2.69 9.18 -24.36
CA ILE A 593 -1.27 9.20 -24.01
C ILE A 593 -1.23 9.34 -22.48
N ILE A 594 -0.51 8.45 -21.82
CA ILE A 594 -0.53 8.31 -20.35
C ILE A 594 0.89 8.30 -19.78
N ASP A 595 0.99 8.32 -18.45
CA ASP A 595 2.24 8.24 -17.70
C ASP A 595 3.22 9.41 -17.92
N PHE A 596 2.69 10.62 -17.82
CA PHE A 596 3.48 11.85 -17.82
C PHE A 596 4.32 12.06 -16.55
N ASP A 597 4.55 11.07 -15.70
CA ASP A 597 5.29 11.23 -14.43
C ASP A 597 6.64 11.93 -14.56
N ASN A 598 7.31 11.68 -15.69
CA ASN A 598 8.65 12.16 -15.98
C ASN A 598 8.65 13.39 -16.89
N TRP A 599 7.48 14.01 -17.15
CA TRP A 599 7.39 15.19 -18.00
C TRP A 599 8.32 16.30 -17.49
N GLY A 600 8.82 17.10 -18.42
CA GLY A 600 9.72 18.19 -18.09
C GLY A 600 9.85 19.17 -19.24
N ILE A 601 10.86 20.03 -19.11
CA ILE A 601 11.21 21.05 -20.10
C ILE A 601 12.59 20.68 -20.62
N GLY A 602 12.72 20.64 -21.94
CA GLY A 602 13.96 20.26 -22.58
C GLY A 602 13.86 20.43 -24.08
N VAL A 603 14.51 19.54 -24.82
CA VAL A 603 14.64 19.64 -26.27
C VAL A 603 13.98 18.48 -26.99
N ARG A 604 13.43 18.78 -28.17
CA ARG A 604 12.53 17.91 -28.93
C ARG A 604 13.10 16.51 -29.19
N ALA A 605 14.40 16.40 -29.43
CA ALA A 605 15.04 15.13 -29.78
C ALA A 605 15.04 14.11 -28.62
N GLN A 606 14.89 14.55 -27.36
CA GLN A 606 14.86 13.65 -26.20
C GLN A 606 13.66 12.69 -26.23
N ASP A 607 12.47 13.14 -26.64
CA ASP A 607 11.27 12.30 -26.68
C ASP A 607 11.31 11.23 -27.78
N PHE A 608 12.21 11.36 -28.76
CA PHE A 608 12.38 10.35 -29.80
C PHE A 608 13.17 9.13 -29.31
N VAL A 609 13.99 9.28 -28.26
CA VAL A 609 14.92 8.23 -27.83
C VAL A 609 14.18 6.94 -27.48
N LYS A 610 13.14 7.00 -26.66
CA LYS A 610 12.43 5.78 -26.21
C LYS A 610 11.60 5.16 -27.34
N ILE A 611 10.82 5.93 -28.09
CA ILE A 611 10.07 5.39 -29.23
C ILE A 611 10.98 4.83 -30.33
N LYS A 612 12.16 5.42 -30.57
CA LYS A 612 13.16 4.87 -31.49
C LYS A 612 13.62 3.49 -31.00
N ASN A 613 14.17 3.43 -29.80
CA ASN A 613 14.88 2.25 -29.31
C ASN A 613 13.95 1.13 -28.82
N TRP A 614 12.77 1.45 -28.29
CA TRP A 614 11.83 0.46 -27.74
C TRP A 614 10.73 0.03 -28.72
N ASP A 615 10.43 0.85 -29.73
CA ASP A 615 9.35 0.55 -30.68
C ASP A 615 9.87 0.45 -32.11
N LEU A 616 10.39 1.53 -32.70
CA LEU A 616 10.70 1.59 -34.13
C LEU A 616 11.84 0.65 -34.55
N GLU A 617 12.94 0.63 -33.81
CA GLU A 617 14.06 -0.28 -34.07
C GLU A 617 13.69 -1.73 -33.77
N PHE A 618 12.92 -1.94 -32.70
CA PHE A 618 12.42 -3.26 -32.33
C PHE A 618 11.50 -3.85 -33.42
N LEU A 619 10.63 -3.03 -34.02
CA LEU A 619 9.78 -3.43 -35.14
C LEU A 619 10.58 -3.66 -36.42
N ASN A 620 11.70 -2.94 -36.61
CA ASN A 620 12.54 -3.00 -37.81
C ASN A 620 11.75 -2.79 -39.13
N GLN A 621 10.83 -1.82 -39.14
CA GLN A 621 9.96 -1.50 -40.30
C GLN A 621 10.17 -0.05 -40.78
N PRO A 622 10.99 0.19 -41.84
CA PRO A 622 11.34 1.55 -42.29
C PRO A 622 10.14 2.43 -42.67
N ASN A 623 9.07 1.83 -43.20
CA ASN A 623 7.87 2.55 -43.58
C ASN A 623 7.10 3.12 -42.38
N LEU A 624 7.11 2.44 -41.23
CA LEU A 624 6.50 2.94 -39.99
C LEU A 624 7.28 4.12 -39.42
N THR A 625 8.61 4.02 -39.42
CA THR A 625 9.51 5.13 -39.08
C THR A 625 9.23 6.35 -39.96
N LYS A 626 9.17 6.16 -41.29
CA LYS A 626 8.84 7.23 -42.24
C LYS A 626 7.46 7.84 -41.96
N ALA A 627 6.45 7.01 -41.68
CA ALA A 627 5.10 7.48 -41.37
C ALA A 627 5.07 8.32 -40.08
N PHE A 628 5.77 7.88 -39.04
CA PHE A 628 5.93 8.63 -37.79
C PHE A 628 6.52 10.02 -38.02
N TYR A 629 7.68 10.09 -38.69
CA TYR A 629 8.30 11.38 -39.02
C TYR A 629 7.39 12.25 -39.91
N GLN A 630 6.67 11.67 -40.88
CA GLN A 630 5.70 12.42 -41.69
C GLN A 630 4.57 13.06 -40.85
N GLY A 631 4.15 12.40 -39.77
CA GLY A 631 3.20 12.95 -38.81
C GLY A 631 3.77 14.16 -38.08
N TYR A 632 4.98 13.99 -37.56
CA TYR A 632 5.68 15.01 -36.80
C TYR A 632 6.04 16.24 -37.63
N MET A 633 6.43 16.02 -38.90
CA MET A 633 6.83 17.07 -39.85
C MET A 633 5.73 18.08 -40.21
N LYS A 634 4.48 17.85 -39.80
CA LYS A 634 3.43 18.87 -39.90
C LYS A 634 3.70 20.10 -39.03
N TYR A 635 4.50 19.94 -37.98
CA TYR A 635 4.72 20.96 -36.96
C TYR A 635 6.17 21.44 -36.89
N HIS A 636 7.13 20.54 -37.12
CA HIS A 636 8.55 20.80 -36.92
C HIS A 636 9.39 20.22 -38.07
N ASN A 637 10.51 20.86 -38.38
CA ASN A 637 11.42 20.33 -39.39
C ASN A 637 12.22 19.13 -38.85
N VAL A 638 12.45 18.13 -39.70
CA VAL A 638 13.28 16.95 -39.39
C VAL A 638 14.38 16.88 -40.45
N ASN A 639 15.53 17.48 -40.13
CA ASN A 639 16.72 17.47 -40.97
C ASN A 639 17.75 16.44 -40.47
N LYS A 640 18.90 16.34 -41.13
CA LYS A 640 19.98 15.44 -40.74
C LYS A 640 20.51 15.74 -39.34
N ASP A 641 20.63 17.02 -39.00
CA ASP A 641 21.12 17.45 -37.69
C ASP A 641 20.17 17.01 -36.58
N PHE A 642 18.85 17.14 -36.77
CA PHE A 642 17.86 16.64 -35.82
C PHE A 642 17.96 15.13 -35.60
N LEU A 643 18.12 14.35 -36.68
CA LEU A 643 18.34 12.91 -36.57
C LEU A 643 19.64 12.60 -35.79
N LYS A 644 20.69 13.40 -35.99
CA LYS A 644 21.93 13.28 -35.23
C LYS A 644 21.76 13.63 -33.75
N LYS A 645 20.96 14.66 -33.43
CA LYS A 645 20.59 15.01 -32.04
C LYS A 645 19.88 13.85 -31.34
N ILE A 646 19.02 13.11 -32.03
CA ILE A 646 18.40 11.89 -31.47
C ILE A 646 19.45 10.84 -31.11
N GLU A 647 20.50 10.65 -31.93
CA GLU A 647 21.59 9.72 -31.61
C GLU A 647 22.39 10.18 -30.38
N ILE A 648 22.69 11.47 -30.29
CA ILE A 648 23.39 12.06 -29.14
C ILE A 648 22.60 11.82 -27.85
N TYR A 649 21.31 12.14 -27.84
CA TYR A 649 20.47 11.90 -26.66
C TYR A 649 20.20 10.42 -26.39
N SER A 650 20.28 9.55 -27.41
CA SER A 650 20.24 8.10 -27.21
C SER A 650 21.46 7.61 -26.44
N LEU A 651 22.67 8.04 -26.83
CA LEU A 651 23.90 7.69 -26.10
C LEU A 651 23.83 8.17 -24.64
N PHE A 652 23.39 9.41 -24.43
CA PHE A 652 23.26 9.97 -23.09
C PHE A 652 22.27 9.16 -22.23
N TRP A 653 21.15 8.77 -22.81
CA TRP A 653 20.17 7.91 -22.16
C TRP A 653 20.72 6.51 -21.83
N TYR A 654 21.48 5.90 -22.74
CA TYR A 654 22.12 4.60 -22.50
C TYR A 654 23.15 4.65 -21.36
N LEU A 655 23.97 5.71 -21.31
CA LEU A 655 24.93 5.94 -20.22
C LEU A 655 24.21 5.97 -18.86
N LYS A 656 23.15 6.77 -18.76
CA LYS A 656 22.31 6.88 -17.55
C LYS A 656 21.69 5.54 -17.15
N LEU A 657 21.15 4.80 -18.12
CA LEU A 657 20.56 3.49 -17.88
C LEU A 657 21.58 2.48 -17.34
N ASN A 658 22.81 2.47 -17.88
CA ASN A 658 23.88 1.59 -17.42
C ASN A 658 24.30 1.93 -15.97
N ASN A 659 24.50 3.20 -15.66
CA ASN A 659 24.78 3.67 -14.30
C ASN A 659 23.72 3.23 -13.28
N GLN A 660 22.44 3.30 -13.65
CA GLN A 660 21.34 2.88 -12.77
C GLN A 660 21.33 1.37 -12.50
N GLU A 661 21.54 0.54 -13.52
CA GLU A 661 21.55 -0.93 -13.36
C GLU A 661 22.73 -1.41 -12.51
N MET A 662 23.90 -0.78 -12.67
CA MET A 662 25.07 -1.05 -11.83
C MET A 662 24.80 -0.75 -10.35
N LYS A 663 24.10 0.34 -10.04
CA LYS A 663 23.65 0.65 -8.67
C LYS A 663 22.69 -0.40 -8.11
N LEU A 664 21.87 -1.03 -8.95
CA LEU A 664 20.85 -1.99 -8.56
C LEU A 664 21.34 -3.46 -8.55
N LYS A 665 22.60 -3.73 -8.91
CA LYS A 665 23.19 -5.09 -9.02
C LYS A 665 22.35 -6.04 -9.90
N ARG A 666 21.69 -5.51 -10.93
CA ARG A 666 20.93 -6.29 -11.91
C ARG A 666 21.82 -6.70 -13.09
N ASP A 667 21.40 -7.72 -13.83
CA ASP A 667 22.13 -8.39 -14.90
C ASP A 667 22.73 -7.41 -15.94
N SER A 668 24.04 -7.16 -15.86
CA SER A 668 24.77 -6.15 -16.64
C SER A 668 25.06 -6.56 -18.08
N ASP A 669 24.93 -7.86 -18.41
CA ASP A 669 25.52 -8.42 -19.63
C ASP A 669 24.69 -8.15 -20.89
N LYS A 670 23.36 -8.16 -20.81
CA LYS A 670 22.48 -7.86 -21.97
C LYS A 670 22.54 -6.41 -22.43
N LYS A 671 22.98 -5.46 -21.59
CA LYS A 671 22.90 -4.01 -21.85
C LYS A 671 24.24 -3.34 -22.10
N LYS A 672 25.35 -3.90 -21.60
CA LYS A 672 26.69 -3.62 -22.14
C LYS A 672 26.71 -3.74 -23.67
N THR A 673 25.90 -4.66 -24.22
CA THR A 673 25.71 -4.83 -25.66
C THR A 673 25.15 -3.60 -26.37
N PHE A 674 24.31 -2.74 -25.75
CA PHE A 674 23.73 -1.57 -26.45
C PHE A 674 24.70 -0.40 -26.55
N ILE A 675 25.45 -0.10 -25.48
CA ILE A 675 26.51 0.92 -25.55
C ILE A 675 27.59 0.45 -26.54
N HIS A 676 28.01 -0.82 -26.46
CA HIS A 676 28.96 -1.36 -27.44
C HIS A 676 28.42 -1.31 -28.88
N LYS A 677 27.18 -1.75 -29.13
CA LYS A 677 26.56 -1.65 -30.47
C LYS A 677 26.44 -0.20 -30.96
N PHE A 678 26.14 0.74 -30.07
CA PHE A 678 26.09 2.15 -30.42
C PHE A 678 27.49 2.65 -30.80
N LEU A 679 28.50 2.37 -29.98
CA LEU A 679 29.91 2.70 -30.25
C LEU A 679 30.43 2.03 -31.55
N GLU A 680 30.03 0.79 -31.83
CA GLU A 680 30.30 0.09 -33.10
C GLU A 680 29.57 0.73 -34.30
N SER A 681 28.40 1.32 -34.09
CA SER A 681 27.64 1.97 -35.18
C SER A 681 28.10 3.39 -35.52
N ILE A 682 28.84 4.04 -34.61
CA ILE A 682 29.39 5.38 -34.79
C ILE A 682 30.89 5.38 -35.11
N SER A 683 31.59 4.26 -34.92
CA SER A 683 32.96 4.03 -35.39
C SER A 683 32.97 3.53 -36.83
#